data_AF-A0A9W8LA86-F1
#
_entry.id   AF-A0A9W8LA86-F1
#
_cell.length_a   1.000
_cell.length_b   1.000
_cell.length_c   1.000
_cell.angle_alpha   90.00
_cell.angle_beta   90.00
_cell.angle_gamma   90.00
#
_symmetry.space_group_name_H-M   'P 1'
#
loop_
_entity.id
_entity.type
_entity.pdbx_description
1 polymer ?
#
loop_
_entity_poly.entity_id
_entity_poly.type
_entity_poly.pdbx_seq_one_letter_code
_entity_poly.pdbx_strand_id
1 'polypeptide(L)'
;MIGYPESLTDPSYRGQILVLTYPLVGNYGVPSHEEIDPLLNGLPAYFESSQIHVAALVVGQASAEFSHHLASSSLGEWLKREGIPAIYGVDTRAITKRIREEGVMLGKILFPTSVVGASSYQASSSDDDVAAAVLPEYQNVAWVDPNATNLVAEVSCKTPTLYSPAPGTELKRPDGRTVRIVAVDIGMKYNQIRCFVKRGVELLVVPWDHDFLAEPMDGLFLSNGPGDPTTITATIERVKQALALKKFPIFGICLGHQVFALASGAQTEKMKYGNRGQNIPCTDMLTGRCYITSQNHGYAVKAETLPPNVKELFVNANDGSNEGIYHTELPYFSVQFHPESNPGPRDTEVLFDIFISTVTRCLSTGKVEGPVEFPGAEAAQARRQQREQWERELAADDSDKSGRIVNGRRIRKVLVLGSGGLSIGQAGEFDYSGSQAIKALKEEGIYTILINPNIATIQTSKGLADKCYFLPVTPDCVRKVILHERPDGIYCTFGGQTALNIGVKLRDEFAELGVQVLGTQIETIMVTEDRELFASAMAEIGEKCAKSHAANSIEEAVVAANDIGYPLIIRAAYALGGLGSGFASNEEELVALCRKAFAASPQVLVERSMKGWKEIEYEVVRDSCDNCITLTLWASTLVTLSSWRLVRL
;
A
#
# COMPACT_ATOMS: atom_id res chain seq x y z
N MET A 1 1.96 -11.90 -2.19
CA MET A 1 0.85 -12.08 -3.15
C MET A 1 1.33 -11.80 -4.56
N ILE A 2 2.02 -10.67 -4.75
CA ILE A 2 2.71 -10.32 -5.98
C ILE A 2 4.20 -10.09 -5.69
N GLY A 3 5.00 -9.95 -6.75
CA GLY A 3 6.42 -9.62 -6.69
C GLY A 3 7.33 -10.74 -6.16
N TYR A 4 7.14 -11.99 -6.61
CA TYR A 4 8.06 -13.08 -6.24
C TYR A 4 9.46 -12.93 -6.85
N PRO A 5 9.68 -12.38 -8.07
CA PRO A 5 11.06 -12.16 -8.56
C PRO A 5 11.85 -11.18 -7.69
N GLU A 6 11.22 -10.08 -7.30
CA GLU A 6 11.79 -9.06 -6.43
C GLU A 6 12.00 -9.61 -5.02
N SER A 7 11.04 -10.38 -4.49
CA SER A 7 11.18 -11.01 -3.17
C SER A 7 12.33 -12.04 -3.12
N LEU A 8 12.49 -12.85 -4.16
CA LEU A 8 13.56 -13.87 -4.22
C LEU A 8 14.95 -13.23 -4.34
N THR A 9 15.04 -12.01 -4.87
CA THR A 9 16.27 -11.24 -5.01
C THR A 9 16.48 -10.22 -3.89
N ASP A 10 15.66 -10.21 -2.83
CA ASP A 10 15.91 -9.40 -1.64
C ASP A 10 17.05 -10.01 -0.79
N PRO A 11 18.17 -9.29 -0.60
CA PRO A 11 19.30 -9.79 0.20
C PRO A 11 18.94 -10.16 1.64
N SER A 12 17.87 -9.59 2.18
CA SER A 12 17.41 -9.82 3.56
C SER A 12 16.94 -11.27 3.79
N TYR A 13 16.65 -12.02 2.72
CA TYR A 13 16.33 -13.45 2.79
C TYR A 13 17.55 -14.39 2.74
N ARG A 14 18.78 -13.88 2.72
CA ARG A 14 19.98 -14.72 2.67
C ARG A 14 19.94 -15.83 3.72
N GLY A 15 20.07 -17.08 3.26
CA GLY A 15 20.09 -18.26 4.13
C GLY A 15 18.71 -18.73 4.62
N GLN A 16 17.62 -18.05 4.25
CA GLN A 16 16.26 -18.39 4.71
C GLN A 16 15.51 -19.25 3.68
N ILE A 17 14.67 -20.16 4.17
CA ILE A 17 13.68 -20.87 3.34
C ILE A 17 12.43 -20.00 3.26
N LEU A 18 12.10 -19.51 2.07
CA LEU A 18 10.95 -18.64 1.87
C LEU A 18 9.68 -19.46 1.62
N VAL A 19 8.69 -19.28 2.50
CA VAL A 19 7.35 -19.88 2.37
C VAL A 19 6.39 -18.81 1.89
N LEU A 20 5.87 -18.95 0.65
CA LEU A 20 4.90 -18.00 0.12
C LEU A 20 3.48 -18.35 0.57
N THR A 21 2.82 -17.39 1.19
CA THR A 21 1.43 -17.53 1.66
C THR A 21 0.42 -17.49 0.53
N TYR A 22 0.72 -16.79 -0.56
CA TYR A 22 -0.14 -16.77 -1.75
C TYR A 22 -0.03 -18.12 -2.48
N PRO A 23 -1.15 -18.80 -2.75
CA PRO A 23 -1.12 -20.20 -3.16
C PRO A 23 -0.62 -20.39 -4.60
N LEU A 24 -0.88 -19.45 -5.51
CA LEU A 24 -0.57 -19.59 -6.93
C LEU A 24 0.69 -18.80 -7.29
N VAL A 25 1.80 -19.48 -7.58
CA VAL A 25 3.09 -18.84 -7.81
C VAL A 25 3.68 -19.27 -9.17
N GLY A 26 4.27 -18.32 -9.91
CA GLY A 26 4.86 -18.56 -11.23
C GLY A 26 3.99 -18.12 -12.41
N ASN A 27 2.77 -17.66 -12.15
CA ASN A 27 1.76 -17.30 -13.17
C ASN A 27 2.17 -16.18 -14.13
N TYR A 28 3.08 -15.29 -13.74
CA TYR A 28 3.61 -14.22 -14.59
C TYR A 28 5.08 -14.43 -14.98
N GLY A 29 5.63 -15.63 -14.80
CA GLY A 29 6.99 -15.99 -15.23
C GLY A 29 8.06 -15.17 -14.52
N VAL A 30 9.23 -15.05 -15.14
CA VAL A 30 10.36 -14.27 -14.63
C VAL A 30 10.82 -13.33 -15.74
N PRO A 31 11.05 -12.04 -15.44
CA PRO A 31 11.56 -11.09 -16.42
C PRO A 31 13.01 -11.38 -16.83
N SER A 32 13.46 -10.80 -17.93
CA SER A 32 14.84 -10.97 -18.39
C SER A 32 15.83 -10.32 -17.44
N HIS A 33 16.90 -11.03 -17.10
CA HIS A 33 18.04 -10.47 -16.34
C HIS A 33 18.99 -9.66 -17.22
N GLU A 34 18.89 -9.82 -18.55
CA GLU A 34 19.71 -9.07 -19.52
C GLU A 34 19.20 -7.65 -19.75
N GLU A 35 17.94 -7.37 -19.38
CA GLU A 35 17.38 -6.03 -19.49
C GLU A 35 17.96 -5.13 -18.41
N ILE A 36 18.70 -4.12 -18.84
CA ILE A 36 19.44 -3.21 -17.97
C ILE A 36 18.58 -1.99 -17.64
N ASP A 37 18.67 -1.56 -16.39
CA ASP A 37 17.99 -0.38 -15.88
C ASP A 37 18.48 0.89 -16.60
N PRO A 38 17.58 1.69 -17.19
CA PRO A 38 17.96 2.88 -17.95
C PRO A 38 18.51 4.01 -17.07
N LEU A 39 18.23 3.99 -15.76
CA LEU A 39 18.74 4.96 -14.79
C LEU A 39 20.10 4.52 -14.23
N LEU A 40 20.28 3.22 -14.00
CA LEU A 40 21.41 2.67 -13.25
C LEU A 40 22.37 1.81 -14.09
N ASN A 41 22.55 2.15 -15.37
CA ASN A 41 23.52 1.57 -16.32
C ASN A 41 24.44 0.47 -15.72
N GLY A 42 24.09 -0.80 -15.96
CA GLY A 42 24.84 -1.95 -15.45
C GLY A 42 24.12 -2.77 -14.37
N LEU A 43 22.99 -2.27 -13.84
CA LEU A 43 22.10 -3.06 -12.98
C LEU A 43 20.90 -3.62 -13.77
N PRO A 44 20.38 -4.79 -13.42
CA PRO A 44 19.19 -5.34 -14.05
C PRO A 44 17.93 -4.52 -13.71
N ALA A 45 17.00 -4.39 -14.65
CA ALA A 45 15.82 -3.52 -14.54
C ALA A 45 14.77 -4.02 -13.53
N TYR A 46 14.61 -5.34 -13.40
CA TYR A 46 13.46 -5.95 -12.72
C TYR A 46 13.80 -6.77 -11.46
N PHE A 47 15.02 -6.64 -10.95
CA PHE A 47 15.50 -7.38 -9.78
C PHE A 47 16.06 -6.43 -8.73
N GLU A 48 16.10 -6.92 -7.49
CA GLU A 48 16.54 -6.14 -6.33
C GLU A 48 17.98 -6.44 -5.90
N SER A 49 18.61 -7.43 -6.53
CA SER A 49 20.02 -7.72 -6.39
C SER A 49 20.53 -8.49 -7.62
N SER A 50 21.80 -8.91 -7.60
CA SER A 50 22.43 -9.69 -8.66
C SER A 50 22.04 -11.17 -8.68
N GLN A 51 21.40 -11.71 -7.63
CA GLN A 51 21.14 -13.15 -7.51
C GLN A 51 19.92 -13.47 -6.64
N ILE A 52 19.47 -14.72 -6.69
CA ILE A 52 18.48 -15.22 -5.73
C ILE A 52 19.16 -15.40 -4.36
N HIS A 53 18.56 -14.86 -3.29
CA HIS A 53 19.12 -14.91 -1.94
C HIS A 53 18.49 -15.97 -1.03
N VAL A 54 17.26 -16.40 -1.31
CA VAL A 54 16.62 -17.47 -0.54
C VAL A 54 17.42 -18.78 -0.66
N ALA A 55 17.52 -19.52 0.44
CA ALA A 55 18.13 -20.84 0.45
C ALA A 55 17.24 -21.89 -0.25
N ALA A 56 15.93 -21.72 -0.16
CA ALA A 56 14.95 -22.51 -0.87
C ALA A 56 13.57 -21.82 -0.93
N LEU A 57 12.71 -22.29 -1.84
CA LEU A 57 11.35 -21.79 -2.02
C LEU A 57 10.29 -22.87 -1.74
N VAL A 58 9.28 -22.54 -0.94
CA VAL A 58 8.12 -23.40 -0.64
C VAL A 58 6.85 -22.69 -1.06
N VAL A 59 6.05 -23.33 -1.93
CA VAL A 59 4.79 -22.76 -2.44
C VAL A 59 3.63 -23.75 -2.34
N GLY A 60 2.40 -23.24 -2.36
CA GLY A 60 1.20 -24.08 -2.41
C GLY A 60 1.05 -24.77 -3.76
N GLN A 61 1.04 -23.98 -4.83
CA GLN A 61 0.92 -24.44 -6.21
C GLN A 61 1.87 -23.65 -7.11
N ALA A 62 2.57 -24.36 -8.00
CA ALA A 62 3.41 -23.77 -9.02
C ALA A 62 2.69 -23.77 -10.38
N SER A 63 2.74 -22.65 -11.09
CA SER A 63 2.29 -22.53 -12.47
C SER A 63 3.43 -22.96 -13.41
N ALA A 64 3.20 -24.01 -14.21
CA ALA A 64 4.15 -24.44 -15.24
C ALA A 64 4.16 -23.49 -16.44
N GLU A 65 2.97 -23.02 -16.84
CA GLU A 65 2.79 -21.99 -17.86
C GLU A 65 2.72 -20.61 -17.23
N PHE A 66 3.21 -19.60 -17.95
CA PHE A 66 3.19 -18.21 -17.52
C PHE A 66 2.65 -17.30 -18.62
N SER A 67 2.05 -16.17 -18.23
CA SER A 67 1.56 -15.17 -19.18
C SER A 67 1.78 -13.76 -18.67
N HIS A 68 2.88 -13.15 -19.10
CA HIS A 68 3.21 -11.76 -18.84
C HIS A 68 4.10 -11.22 -19.96
N HIS A 69 3.87 -9.98 -20.39
CA HIS A 69 4.60 -9.37 -21.50
C HIS A 69 6.10 -9.20 -21.23
N LEU A 70 6.51 -9.12 -19.96
CA LEU A 70 7.92 -9.07 -19.56
C LEU A 70 8.56 -10.44 -19.34
N ALA A 71 7.78 -11.54 -19.33
CA ALA A 71 8.32 -12.83 -18.95
C ALA A 71 9.23 -13.41 -20.04
N SER A 72 10.45 -13.78 -19.67
CA SER A 72 11.43 -14.45 -20.54
C SER A 72 11.62 -15.93 -20.21
N SER A 73 11.28 -16.37 -18.99
CA SER A 73 11.35 -17.78 -18.59
C SER A 73 10.31 -18.12 -17.53
N SER A 74 10.11 -19.41 -17.29
CA SER A 74 9.33 -19.87 -16.13
C SER A 74 10.08 -19.65 -14.82
N LEU A 75 9.34 -19.63 -13.70
CA LEU A 75 9.95 -19.61 -12.36
C LEU A 75 10.82 -20.85 -12.12
N GLY A 76 10.36 -22.02 -12.57
CA GLY A 76 11.09 -23.29 -12.39
C GLY A 76 12.42 -23.32 -13.14
N GLU A 77 12.48 -22.80 -14.37
CA GLU A 77 13.73 -22.70 -15.13
C GLU A 77 14.72 -21.75 -14.48
N TRP A 78 14.24 -20.60 -13.98
CA TRP A 78 15.10 -19.65 -13.27
C TRP A 78 15.70 -20.26 -12.00
N LEU A 79 14.88 -20.90 -11.16
CA LEU A 79 15.35 -21.55 -9.93
C LEU A 79 16.38 -22.65 -10.24
N LYS A 80 16.16 -23.46 -11.28
CA LYS A 80 17.13 -24.48 -11.72
C LYS A 80 18.45 -23.88 -12.17
N ARG A 81 18.40 -22.78 -12.94
CA ARG A 81 19.61 -22.08 -13.43
C ARG A 81 20.45 -21.53 -12.28
N GLU A 82 19.80 -20.95 -11.28
CA GLU A 82 20.47 -20.39 -10.09
C GLU A 82 20.78 -21.44 -9.01
N GLY A 83 20.44 -22.71 -9.24
CA GLY A 83 20.69 -23.80 -8.30
C GLY A 83 19.88 -23.72 -7.01
N ILE A 84 18.68 -23.13 -7.04
CA ILE A 84 17.83 -22.91 -5.87
C ILE A 84 16.79 -24.03 -5.72
N PRO A 85 16.84 -24.83 -4.62
CA PRO A 85 15.82 -25.82 -4.31
C PRO A 85 14.42 -25.20 -4.16
N ALA A 86 13.41 -25.89 -4.68
CA ALA A 86 12.02 -25.50 -4.47
C ALA A 86 11.08 -26.70 -4.41
N ILE A 87 9.99 -26.55 -3.67
CA ILE A 87 8.91 -27.54 -3.56
C ILE A 87 7.54 -26.86 -3.66
N TYR A 88 6.59 -27.53 -4.31
CA TYR A 88 5.18 -27.13 -4.37
C TYR A 88 4.28 -28.30 -3.92
N GLY A 89 2.99 -28.04 -3.74
CA GLY A 89 2.03 -29.03 -3.22
C GLY A 89 2.05 -29.12 -1.70
N VAL A 90 2.63 -28.13 -1.03
CA VAL A 90 2.74 -28.05 0.43
C VAL A 90 1.64 -27.13 0.98
N ASP A 91 1.01 -27.49 2.09
CA ASP A 91 0.10 -26.59 2.80
C ASP A 91 0.89 -25.46 3.47
N THR A 92 1.13 -24.40 2.72
CA THR A 92 1.87 -23.21 3.19
C THR A 92 1.11 -22.49 4.30
N ARG A 93 -0.21 -22.63 4.39
CA ARG A 93 -1.02 -22.08 5.49
C ARG A 93 -0.74 -22.82 6.80
N ALA A 94 -0.64 -24.15 6.77
CA ALA A 94 -0.27 -24.95 7.94
C ALA A 94 1.13 -24.59 8.45
N ILE A 95 2.11 -24.46 7.55
CA ILE A 95 3.47 -24.02 7.91
C ILE A 95 3.45 -22.61 8.51
N THR A 96 2.74 -21.68 7.88
CA THR A 96 2.62 -20.29 8.36
C THR A 96 2.02 -20.24 9.77
N LYS A 97 0.97 -21.02 10.05
CA LYS A 97 0.40 -21.14 11.40
C LYS A 97 1.42 -21.64 12.40
N ARG A 98 2.17 -22.69 12.05
CA ARG A 98 3.19 -23.27 12.92
C ARG A 98 4.30 -22.28 13.24
N ILE A 99 4.82 -21.56 12.25
CA ILE A 99 5.83 -20.50 12.45
C ILE A 99 5.28 -19.38 13.36
N ARG A 100 4.01 -18.99 13.19
CA ARG A 100 3.38 -17.98 14.06
C ARG A 100 3.24 -18.46 15.51
N GLU A 101 2.90 -19.73 15.70
CA GLU A 101 2.65 -20.33 17.01
C GLU A 101 3.95 -20.67 17.77
N GLU A 102 4.95 -21.23 17.09
CA GLU A 102 6.22 -21.72 17.67
C GLU A 102 7.37 -20.70 17.53
N GLY A 103 7.27 -19.77 16.59
CA GLY A 103 8.35 -18.86 16.20
C GLY A 103 9.15 -19.34 14.98
N VAL A 104 10.12 -18.54 14.53
CA VAL A 104 11.03 -18.93 13.43
C VAL A 104 11.83 -20.17 13.87
N MET A 105 11.83 -21.19 13.03
CA MET A 105 12.48 -22.48 13.26
C MET A 105 13.46 -22.80 12.13
N LEU A 106 14.42 -23.67 12.42
CA LEU A 106 15.26 -24.24 11.37
C LEU A 106 14.42 -25.16 10.48
N GLY A 107 14.73 -25.16 9.18
CA GLY A 107 14.10 -26.02 8.18
C GLY A 107 15.13 -26.54 7.19
N LYS A 108 14.87 -27.70 6.58
CA LYS A 108 15.66 -28.25 5.46
C LYS A 108 14.74 -28.89 4.43
N ILE A 109 15.10 -28.78 3.15
CA ILE A 109 14.46 -29.52 2.05
C ILE A 109 15.37 -30.69 1.69
N LEU A 110 14.80 -31.90 1.72
CA LEU A 110 15.52 -33.13 1.39
C LEU A 110 15.05 -33.66 0.04
N PHE A 111 16.00 -34.08 -0.79
CA PHE A 111 15.72 -34.76 -2.06
C PHE A 111 15.87 -36.28 -1.89
N PRO A 112 15.11 -37.10 -2.65
CA PRO A 112 15.33 -38.53 -2.71
C PRO A 112 16.77 -38.84 -3.16
N THR A 113 17.42 -39.80 -2.51
CA THR A 113 18.78 -40.24 -2.85
C THR A 113 18.89 -40.79 -4.27
N SER A 114 17.78 -41.27 -4.85
CA SER A 114 17.70 -41.67 -6.25
C SER A 114 17.90 -40.52 -7.25
N VAL A 115 17.69 -39.27 -6.82
CA VAL A 115 17.80 -38.06 -7.66
C VAL A 115 19.18 -37.41 -7.50
N VAL A 116 19.68 -37.30 -6.28
CA VAL A 116 20.89 -36.54 -5.95
C VAL A 116 22.08 -37.40 -5.50
N GLY A 117 21.90 -38.72 -5.44
CA GLY A 117 22.87 -39.65 -4.85
C GLY A 117 22.75 -39.74 -3.33
N ALA A 118 23.50 -40.67 -2.73
CA ALA A 118 23.61 -40.75 -1.28
C ALA A 118 24.42 -39.55 -0.75
N SER A 119 23.98 -38.95 0.36
CA SER A 119 24.71 -37.85 0.99
C SER A 119 26.06 -38.33 1.53
N SER A 120 27.11 -37.51 1.37
CA SER A 120 28.41 -37.72 2.02
C SER A 120 28.41 -37.34 3.51
N TYR A 121 27.35 -36.68 3.98
CA TYR A 121 27.20 -36.27 5.37
C TYR A 121 26.77 -37.45 6.25
N GLN A 122 27.69 -37.92 7.09
CA GLN A 122 27.40 -38.89 8.15
C GLN A 122 26.95 -38.12 9.41
N ALA A 123 25.70 -38.32 9.84
CA ALA A 123 25.16 -37.67 11.02
C ALA A 123 25.95 -38.05 12.29
N SER A 124 26.27 -37.07 13.14
CA SER A 124 26.64 -37.35 14.53
C SER A 124 25.38 -37.62 15.35
N SER A 125 25.48 -38.52 16.32
CA SER A 125 24.39 -39.15 17.09
C SER A 125 23.57 -38.25 18.03
N SER A 126 23.10 -37.09 17.56
CA SER A 126 22.21 -36.21 18.33
C SER A 126 21.23 -35.49 17.41
N ASP A 127 19.92 -35.67 17.66
CA ASP A 127 18.72 -35.06 17.04
C ASP A 127 18.59 -35.11 15.49
N ASP A 128 19.68 -35.24 14.74
CA ASP A 128 19.74 -35.48 13.29
C ASP A 128 19.20 -36.87 12.89
N ASP A 129 19.13 -37.80 13.86
CA ASP A 129 18.70 -39.18 13.65
C ASP A 129 17.20 -39.30 13.30
N VAL A 130 16.34 -38.36 13.68
CA VAL A 130 14.90 -38.51 13.42
C VAL A 130 14.60 -38.44 11.93
N ALA A 131 15.23 -37.52 11.19
CA ALA A 131 15.02 -37.41 9.75
C ALA A 131 15.62 -38.60 8.98
N ALA A 132 16.82 -39.05 9.37
CA ALA A 132 17.49 -40.20 8.77
C ALA A 132 16.77 -41.53 9.07
N ALA A 133 16.16 -41.67 10.26
CA ALA A 133 15.39 -42.85 10.65
C ALA A 133 13.99 -42.88 10.01
N VAL A 134 13.35 -41.72 9.80
CA VAL A 134 11.98 -41.63 9.28
C VAL A 134 11.95 -41.58 7.74
N LEU A 135 12.99 -41.07 7.09
CA LEU A 135 13.07 -40.92 5.62
C LEU A 135 14.40 -41.48 5.05
N PRO A 136 14.66 -42.80 5.15
CA PRO A 136 15.94 -43.40 4.75
C PRO A 136 16.23 -43.31 3.24
N GLU A 137 15.20 -43.09 2.42
CA GLU A 137 15.34 -42.95 0.97
C GLU A 137 15.75 -41.51 0.56
N TYR A 138 15.85 -40.57 1.49
CA TYR A 138 16.17 -39.17 1.23
C TYR A 138 17.61 -38.83 1.66
N GLN A 139 18.22 -37.85 0.99
CA GLN A 139 19.52 -37.34 1.39
C GLN A 139 19.45 -36.79 2.82
N ASN A 140 20.55 -36.89 3.57
CA ASN A 140 20.68 -36.20 4.85
C ASN A 140 21.60 -34.98 4.70
N VAL A 141 21.20 -33.85 5.27
CA VAL A 141 22.01 -32.61 5.33
C VAL A 141 21.98 -32.06 6.75
N ALA A 142 23.08 -31.46 7.19
CA ALA A 142 23.21 -30.87 8.52
C ALA A 142 22.18 -29.75 8.75
N TRP A 143 21.72 -29.62 10.00
CA TRP A 143 21.05 -28.39 10.41
C TRP A 143 22.04 -27.22 10.45
N VAL A 144 21.64 -26.07 9.90
CA VAL A 144 22.46 -24.85 9.88
C VAL A 144 21.59 -23.70 10.37
N ASP A 145 22.03 -22.98 11.39
CA ASP A 145 21.44 -21.68 11.75
C ASP A 145 22.20 -20.56 11.03
N PRO A 146 21.61 -19.95 9.99
CA PRO A 146 22.27 -18.88 9.25
C PRO A 146 22.44 -17.60 10.09
N ASN A 147 21.70 -17.43 11.20
CA ASN A 147 21.83 -16.23 12.04
C ASN A 147 23.10 -16.24 12.89
N ALA A 148 23.80 -17.38 12.99
CA ALA A 148 25.05 -17.50 13.72
C ALA A 148 26.26 -16.94 12.94
N THR A 149 26.08 -16.57 11.67
CA THR A 149 27.14 -16.02 10.80
C THR A 149 26.85 -14.57 10.42
N ASN A 150 27.90 -13.86 9.99
CA ASN A 150 27.76 -12.52 9.44
C ASN A 150 27.26 -12.59 7.98
N LEU A 151 25.93 -12.68 7.82
CA LEU A 151 25.29 -12.75 6.52
C LEU A 151 25.50 -11.48 5.68
N VAL A 152 25.73 -10.33 6.33
CA VAL A 152 26.00 -9.06 5.64
C VAL A 152 27.29 -9.14 4.82
N ALA A 153 28.34 -9.76 5.37
CA ALA A 153 29.61 -9.93 4.65
C ALA A 153 29.46 -10.78 3.37
N GLU A 154 28.49 -11.70 3.33
CA GLU A 154 28.20 -12.50 2.14
C GLU A 154 27.54 -11.66 1.05
N VAL A 155 26.57 -10.82 1.41
CA VAL A 155 25.71 -10.11 0.45
C VAL A 155 26.19 -8.72 0.07
N SER A 156 26.97 -8.04 0.91
CA SER A 156 27.54 -6.72 0.63
C SER A 156 28.35 -6.73 -0.65
N CYS A 157 28.29 -5.63 -1.40
CA CYS A 157 29.18 -5.33 -2.50
C CYS A 157 30.64 -5.44 -2.06
N LYS A 158 31.52 -5.77 -3.00
CA LYS A 158 32.94 -6.04 -2.72
C LYS A 158 33.84 -4.84 -3.00
N THR A 159 33.36 -3.88 -3.79
CA THR A 159 34.12 -2.69 -4.19
C THR A 159 33.21 -1.47 -4.18
N PRO A 160 33.70 -0.30 -3.71
CA PRO A 160 32.98 0.96 -3.82
C PRO A 160 32.55 1.23 -5.27
N THR A 161 31.29 1.60 -5.45
CA THR A 161 30.70 1.86 -6.77
C THR A 161 29.92 3.17 -6.72
N LEU A 162 30.23 4.10 -7.63
CA LEU A 162 29.54 5.38 -7.74
C LEU A 162 28.43 5.30 -8.79
N TYR A 163 27.20 5.60 -8.38
CA TYR A 163 26.06 5.77 -9.28
C TYR A 163 25.76 7.26 -9.43
N SER A 164 25.74 7.72 -10.68
CA SER A 164 25.50 9.13 -11.00
C SER A 164 24.13 9.35 -11.62
N PRO A 165 23.46 10.47 -11.31
CA PRO A 165 22.21 10.87 -11.95
C PRO A 165 22.40 11.14 -13.44
N ALA A 166 21.29 11.12 -14.19
CA ALA A 166 21.31 11.44 -15.62
C ALA A 166 21.78 12.90 -15.83
N PRO A 167 22.55 13.20 -16.90
CA PRO A 167 22.99 14.55 -17.19
C PRO A 167 21.81 15.54 -17.29
N GLY A 168 21.90 16.67 -16.59
CA GLY A 168 20.86 17.70 -16.53
C GLY A 168 19.82 17.49 -15.42
N THR A 169 19.87 16.39 -14.68
CA THR A 169 18.97 16.09 -13.54
C THR A 169 19.65 16.23 -12.19
N GLU A 170 20.92 16.66 -12.16
CA GLU A 170 21.74 16.64 -10.96
C GLU A 170 21.30 17.70 -9.95
N LEU A 171 21.12 17.26 -8.70
CA LEU A 171 20.90 18.14 -7.57
C LEU A 171 22.25 18.78 -7.19
N LYS A 172 22.37 20.09 -7.40
CA LYS A 172 23.61 20.83 -7.14
C LYS A 172 23.65 21.40 -5.73
N ARG A 173 24.84 21.34 -5.15
CA ARG A 173 25.25 22.08 -3.95
C ARG A 173 25.37 23.58 -4.26
N PRO A 174 25.39 24.44 -3.23
CA PRO A 174 25.70 25.87 -3.40
C PRO A 174 27.06 26.15 -4.09
N ASP A 175 28.02 25.24 -3.97
CA ASP A 175 29.34 25.33 -4.61
C ASP A 175 29.41 24.74 -6.04
N GLY A 176 28.27 24.29 -6.59
CA GLY A 176 28.15 23.77 -7.95
C GLY A 176 28.47 22.28 -8.12
N ARG A 177 28.99 21.58 -7.10
CA ARG A 177 29.15 20.11 -7.15
C ARG A 177 27.79 19.42 -7.01
N THR A 178 27.66 18.21 -7.55
CA THR A 178 26.47 17.39 -7.29
C THR A 178 26.46 16.95 -5.83
N VAL A 179 25.28 16.92 -5.20
CA VAL A 179 25.10 16.38 -3.84
C VAL A 179 25.50 14.92 -3.83
N ARG A 180 26.35 14.52 -2.88
CA ARG A 180 26.85 13.15 -2.76
C ARG A 180 26.40 12.50 -1.45
N ILE A 181 25.76 11.34 -1.59
CA ILE A 181 25.38 10.49 -0.46
C ILE A 181 26.27 9.25 -0.48
N VAL A 182 26.79 8.87 0.69
CA VAL A 182 27.49 7.58 0.86
C VAL A 182 26.51 6.58 1.44
N ALA A 183 26.30 5.48 0.72
CA ALA A 183 25.44 4.37 1.13
C ALA A 183 26.30 3.20 1.59
N VAL A 184 26.16 2.80 2.85
CA VAL A 184 26.81 1.59 3.37
C VAL A 184 25.95 0.39 3.01
N ASP A 185 26.49 -0.48 2.15
CA ASP A 185 25.82 -1.70 1.71
C ASP A 185 25.93 -2.78 2.78
N ILE A 186 24.88 -2.91 3.56
CA ILE A 186 24.71 -4.00 4.52
C ILE A 186 23.73 -5.08 4.01
N GLY A 187 23.51 -5.16 2.70
CA GLY A 187 22.49 -6.00 2.04
C GLY A 187 21.50 -5.17 1.22
N MET A 188 22.01 -4.16 0.52
CA MET A 188 21.25 -3.12 -0.16
C MET A 188 20.44 -3.65 -1.34
N LYS A 189 19.16 -3.28 -1.37
CA LYS A 189 18.30 -3.50 -2.53
C LYS A 189 18.55 -2.45 -3.61
N TYR A 190 18.53 -2.88 -4.87
CA TYR A 190 18.74 -1.98 -6.01
C TYR A 190 17.71 -0.85 -6.08
N ASN A 191 16.45 -1.04 -5.65
CA ASN A 191 15.49 0.06 -5.69
C ASN A 191 15.85 1.21 -4.74
N GLN A 192 16.66 0.99 -3.70
CA GLN A 192 17.20 2.09 -2.88
C GLN A 192 18.14 2.98 -3.70
N ILE A 193 18.99 2.37 -4.54
CA ILE A 193 19.86 3.09 -5.48
C ILE A 193 19.01 3.90 -6.46
N ARG A 194 17.96 3.27 -7.04
CA ARG A 194 17.03 3.93 -7.97
C ARG A 194 16.36 5.14 -7.32
N CYS A 195 15.92 5.00 -6.06
CA CYS A 195 15.25 6.07 -5.32
C CYS A 195 16.14 7.30 -5.08
N PHE A 196 17.45 7.10 -4.87
CA PHE A 196 18.40 8.19 -4.74
C PHE A 196 18.74 8.82 -6.09
N VAL A 197 19.20 8.02 -7.04
CA VAL A 197 19.73 8.52 -8.32
C VAL A 197 18.65 9.27 -9.12
N LYS A 198 17.37 8.82 -9.06
CA LYS A 198 16.26 9.51 -9.73
C LYS A 198 15.96 10.91 -9.16
N ARG A 199 16.43 11.19 -7.93
CA ARG A 199 16.31 12.49 -7.25
C ARG A 199 17.53 13.38 -7.46
N GLY A 200 18.42 13.01 -8.38
CA GLY A 200 19.52 13.85 -8.82
C GLY A 200 20.78 13.78 -7.96
N VAL A 201 20.88 12.86 -7.00
CA VAL A 201 22.07 12.73 -6.14
C VAL A 201 23.07 11.72 -6.71
N GLU A 202 24.36 11.97 -6.48
CA GLU A 202 25.40 10.96 -6.63
C GLU A 202 25.36 10.01 -5.43
N LEU A 203 25.31 8.70 -5.67
CA LEU A 203 25.30 7.68 -4.63
C LEU A 203 26.57 6.84 -4.69
N LEU A 204 27.45 6.99 -3.71
CA LEU A 204 28.61 6.11 -3.55
C LEU A 204 28.22 4.94 -2.65
N VAL A 205 28.02 3.77 -3.23
CA VAL A 205 27.74 2.53 -2.49
C VAL A 205 29.06 1.91 -2.08
N VAL A 206 29.24 1.63 -0.79
CA VAL A 206 30.48 1.09 -0.21
C VAL A 206 30.24 -0.19 0.57
N PRO A 207 31.23 -1.11 0.64
CA PRO A 207 31.11 -2.33 1.43
C PRO A 207 30.80 -2.08 2.92
N TRP A 208 30.14 -3.03 3.58
CA TRP A 208 29.75 -2.96 4.99
C TRP A 208 30.89 -2.61 5.97
N ASP A 209 32.12 -3.03 5.66
CA ASP A 209 33.33 -2.86 6.47
C ASP A 209 34.23 -1.70 6.01
N HIS A 210 33.81 -0.96 4.97
CA HIS A 210 34.55 0.18 4.41
C HIS A 210 34.70 1.30 5.44
N ASP A 211 35.83 2.03 5.34
CA ASP A 211 36.02 3.25 6.11
C ASP A 211 35.32 4.44 5.46
N PHE A 212 33.98 4.41 5.49
CA PHE A 212 33.14 5.43 4.86
C PHE A 212 33.35 6.83 5.43
N LEU A 213 33.87 6.98 6.64
CA LEU A 213 34.15 8.30 7.24
C LEU A 213 35.30 9.04 6.54
N ALA A 214 36.13 8.34 5.77
CA ALA A 214 37.17 8.93 4.93
C ALA A 214 36.63 9.49 3.60
N GLU A 215 35.40 9.14 3.22
CA GLU A 215 34.79 9.57 1.95
C GLU A 215 34.20 10.98 2.07
N PRO A 216 34.32 11.82 1.02
CA PRO A 216 33.59 13.08 0.96
C PRO A 216 32.10 12.80 0.78
N MET A 217 31.28 13.23 1.75
CA MET A 217 29.83 13.03 1.72
C MET A 217 29.06 14.23 2.26
N ASP A 218 27.84 14.39 1.77
CA ASP A 218 26.87 15.38 2.23
C ASP A 218 25.76 14.73 3.09
N GLY A 219 25.60 13.41 2.98
CA GLY A 219 24.68 12.59 3.78
C GLY A 219 25.16 11.15 3.84
N LEU A 220 24.81 10.46 4.94
CA LEU A 220 25.10 9.04 5.14
C LEU A 220 23.80 8.24 5.11
N PHE A 221 23.79 7.18 4.32
CA PHE A 221 22.68 6.24 4.21
C PHE A 221 23.11 4.83 4.64
N LEU A 222 22.29 4.15 5.44
CA LEU A 222 22.49 2.77 5.89
C LEU A 222 21.39 1.88 5.29
N SER A 223 21.77 0.94 4.43
CA SER A 223 20.82 0.12 3.67
C SER A 223 20.07 -0.91 4.52
N ASN A 224 19.15 -1.65 3.89
CA ASN A 224 18.59 -2.86 4.46
C ASN A 224 19.61 -4.01 4.47
N GLY A 225 19.25 -5.15 5.07
CA GLY A 225 20.10 -6.34 5.07
C GLY A 225 19.60 -7.55 5.87
N PRO A 226 20.28 -8.71 5.73
CA PRO A 226 19.97 -9.93 6.46
C PRO A 226 20.65 -10.01 7.83
N GLY A 227 20.17 -10.95 8.65
CA GLY A 227 20.88 -11.43 9.84
C GLY A 227 20.64 -10.63 11.11
N ASP A 228 21.45 -10.94 12.12
CA ASP A 228 21.44 -10.25 13.41
C ASP A 228 22.34 -9.00 13.33
N PRO A 229 21.82 -7.79 13.63
CA PRO A 229 22.60 -6.55 13.58
C PRO A 229 23.83 -6.58 14.50
N THR A 230 23.81 -7.35 15.58
CA THR A 230 24.93 -7.43 16.54
C THR A 230 26.17 -8.12 15.97
N THR A 231 26.05 -8.80 14.82
CA THR A 231 27.17 -9.47 14.14
C THR A 231 28.08 -8.52 13.35
N ILE A 232 27.62 -7.31 13.01
CA ILE A 232 28.36 -6.31 12.23
C ILE A 232 28.94 -5.19 13.11
N THR A 233 29.66 -5.58 14.16
CA THR A 233 30.23 -4.66 15.17
C THR A 233 31.12 -3.57 14.56
N ALA A 234 31.90 -3.89 13.53
CA ALA A 234 32.74 -2.92 12.83
C ALA A 234 31.94 -1.78 12.18
N THR A 235 30.75 -2.08 11.65
CA THR A 235 29.85 -1.07 11.07
C THR A 235 29.18 -0.25 12.17
N ILE A 236 28.71 -0.90 13.25
CA ILE A 236 28.09 -0.21 14.40
C ILE A 236 29.05 0.81 15.02
N GLU A 237 30.30 0.43 15.27
CA GLU A 237 31.28 1.34 15.86
C GLU A 237 31.62 2.52 14.94
N ARG A 238 31.66 2.31 13.62
CA ARG A 238 31.84 3.42 12.66
C ARG A 238 30.61 4.34 12.60
N VAL A 239 29.39 3.80 12.65
CA VAL A 239 28.18 4.62 12.71
C VAL A 239 28.15 5.42 14.01
N LYS A 240 28.56 4.83 15.13
CA LYS A 240 28.71 5.55 16.41
C LYS A 240 29.69 6.71 16.31
N GLN A 241 30.81 6.54 15.60
CA GLN A 241 31.73 7.63 15.29
C GLN A 241 31.07 8.69 14.40
N ALA A 242 30.29 8.29 13.39
CA ALA A 242 29.53 9.20 12.52
C ALA A 242 28.55 10.08 13.32
N LEU A 243 27.81 9.50 14.26
CA LEU A 243 26.89 10.20 15.16
C LEU A 243 27.62 11.24 16.03
N ALA A 244 28.82 10.91 16.51
CA ALA A 244 29.63 11.82 17.32
C ALA A 244 30.19 12.99 16.51
N LEU A 245 30.46 12.80 15.21
CA LEU A 245 31.01 13.85 14.34
C LEU A 245 30.04 14.99 14.07
N LYS A 246 28.73 14.72 14.00
CA LYS A 246 27.69 15.72 13.71
C LYS A 246 27.93 16.54 12.43
N LYS A 247 28.45 15.88 11.39
CA LYS A 247 28.89 16.54 10.14
C LYS A 247 27.90 16.48 8.98
N PHE A 248 26.97 15.53 8.99
CA PHE A 248 26.04 15.29 7.88
C PHE A 248 24.77 14.62 8.40
N PRO A 249 23.62 14.76 7.71
CA PRO A 249 22.41 13.99 7.99
C PRO A 249 22.59 12.49 7.81
N ILE A 250 21.79 11.69 8.54
CA ILE A 250 21.87 10.22 8.53
C ILE A 250 20.47 9.63 8.34
N PHE A 251 20.34 8.69 7.41
CA PHE A 251 19.12 7.93 7.18
C PHE A 251 19.39 6.42 7.15
N GLY A 252 18.64 5.62 7.91
CA GLY A 252 18.76 4.16 7.92
C GLY A 252 17.46 3.44 7.58
N ILE A 253 17.56 2.31 6.86
CA ILE A 253 16.42 1.46 6.49
C ILE A 253 16.62 0.03 7.00
N CYS A 254 15.60 -0.56 7.63
CA CYS A 254 15.57 -1.95 8.08
C CYS A 254 16.79 -2.31 8.96
N LEU A 255 17.77 -3.07 8.46
CA LEU A 255 19.00 -3.34 9.20
C LEU A 255 19.76 -2.04 9.55
N GLY A 256 19.74 -1.04 8.66
CA GLY A 256 20.31 0.27 8.90
C GLY A 256 19.62 1.04 10.03
N HIS A 257 18.32 0.81 10.24
CA HIS A 257 17.60 1.33 11.41
C HIS A 257 18.09 0.69 12.71
N GLN A 258 18.30 -0.62 12.72
CA GLN A 258 18.81 -1.35 13.88
C GLN A 258 20.26 -0.96 14.19
N VAL A 259 21.12 -0.82 13.17
CA VAL A 259 22.50 -0.33 13.34
C VAL A 259 22.52 1.08 13.91
N PHE A 260 21.68 1.98 13.39
CA PHE A 260 21.55 3.34 13.91
C PHE A 260 21.10 3.36 15.38
N ALA A 261 20.13 2.51 15.75
CA ALA A 261 19.65 2.39 17.13
C ALA A 261 20.74 1.87 18.08
N LEU A 262 21.44 0.80 17.70
CA LEU A 262 22.55 0.23 18.48
C LEU A 262 23.69 1.24 18.63
N ALA A 263 24.06 1.95 17.56
CA ALA A 263 25.09 2.99 17.59
C ALA A 263 24.69 4.18 18.47
N SER A 264 23.39 4.44 18.62
CA SER A 264 22.84 5.44 19.54
C SER A 264 22.75 4.96 20.99
N GLY A 265 23.03 3.68 21.27
CA GLY A 265 23.03 3.09 22.61
C GLY A 265 21.77 2.32 23.00
N ALA A 266 20.82 2.12 22.07
CA ALA A 266 19.64 1.29 22.29
C ALA A 266 19.97 -0.22 22.15
N GLN A 267 18.97 -1.07 22.39
CA GLN A 267 19.06 -2.52 22.26
C GLN A 267 18.13 -3.04 21.16
N THR A 268 18.47 -4.21 20.60
CA THR A 268 17.62 -4.96 19.68
C THR A 268 17.21 -6.30 20.28
N GLU A 269 16.14 -6.90 19.75
CA GLU A 269 15.72 -8.26 20.09
C GLU A 269 15.27 -9.05 18.87
N LYS A 270 15.39 -10.38 18.96
CA LYS A 270 14.84 -11.30 17.96
C LYS A 270 13.34 -11.42 18.18
N MET A 271 12.57 -11.08 17.16
CA MET A 271 11.13 -11.24 17.16
C MET A 271 10.76 -12.72 17.03
N LYS A 272 9.60 -13.10 17.58
CA LYS A 272 9.11 -14.48 17.53
C LYS A 272 9.05 -15.03 16.10
N TYR A 273 8.37 -14.31 15.19
CA TYR A 273 8.24 -14.69 13.77
C TYR A 273 8.55 -13.55 12.81
N GLY A 274 8.96 -12.37 13.32
CA GLY A 274 9.30 -11.18 12.55
C GLY A 274 8.13 -10.57 11.77
N ASN A 275 8.38 -9.41 11.17
CA ASN A 275 7.42 -8.76 10.29
C ASN A 275 7.85 -8.95 8.83
N ARG A 276 7.04 -9.71 8.09
CA ARG A 276 7.30 -10.13 6.72
C ARG A 276 6.03 -10.03 5.88
N GLY A 277 5.92 -8.97 5.09
CA GLY A 277 4.70 -8.71 4.31
C GLY A 277 4.72 -7.38 3.58
N GLN A 278 3.72 -7.19 2.72
CA GLN A 278 3.51 -5.97 1.92
C GLN A 278 2.30 -5.16 2.42
N ASN A 279 1.76 -5.52 3.58
CA ASN A 279 0.49 -5.03 4.11
C ASN A 279 0.60 -4.63 5.60
N ILE A 280 1.78 -4.25 6.05
CA ILE A 280 2.02 -4.02 7.48
C ILE A 280 1.77 -2.54 7.80
N PRO A 281 0.78 -2.22 8.66
CA PRO A 281 0.42 -0.86 8.99
C PRO A 281 1.41 -0.24 9.99
N CYS A 282 1.97 0.91 9.65
CA CYS A 282 2.84 1.70 10.52
C CYS A 282 2.21 3.06 10.78
N THR A 283 2.05 3.42 12.06
CA THR A 283 1.55 4.72 12.48
C THR A 283 2.72 5.68 12.65
N ASP A 284 2.71 6.78 11.91
CA ASP A 284 3.58 7.93 12.12
C ASP A 284 3.16 8.65 13.40
N MET A 285 4.07 8.70 14.37
CA MET A 285 3.80 9.26 15.69
C MET A 285 3.72 10.79 15.69
N LEU A 286 4.26 11.45 14.66
CA LEU A 286 4.20 12.90 14.49
C LEU A 286 2.89 13.34 13.84
N THR A 287 2.46 12.65 12.77
CA THR A 287 1.27 13.04 12.02
C THR A 287 -0.01 12.28 12.42
N GLY A 288 0.13 11.16 13.12
CA GLY A 288 -0.97 10.22 13.38
C GLY A 288 -1.47 9.48 12.14
N ARG A 289 -0.81 9.64 10.98
CA ARG A 289 -1.15 8.90 9.76
C ARG A 289 -0.66 7.47 9.85
N CYS A 290 -1.44 6.55 9.29
CA CYS A 290 -1.09 5.16 9.13
C CYS A 290 -0.75 4.88 7.67
N TYR A 291 0.42 4.30 7.45
CA TYR A 291 0.90 3.91 6.12
C TYR A 291 0.96 2.39 6.03
N ILE A 292 0.64 1.83 4.86
CA ILE A 292 0.89 0.43 4.58
C ILE A 292 2.32 0.28 4.08
N THR A 293 3.07 -0.64 4.67
CA THR A 293 4.51 -0.77 4.44
C THR A 293 4.90 -2.17 4.00
N SER A 294 6.01 -2.25 3.26
CA SER A 294 6.70 -3.49 2.95
C SER A 294 7.78 -3.74 4.00
N GLN A 295 7.77 -4.92 4.62
CA GLN A 295 8.72 -5.27 5.67
C GLN A 295 9.27 -6.68 5.49
N ASN A 296 10.54 -6.84 5.86
CA ASN A 296 11.21 -8.12 5.91
C ASN A 296 12.32 -8.11 6.98
N HIS A 297 11.94 -8.21 8.25
CA HIS A 297 12.91 -8.27 9.35
C HIS A 297 12.50 -9.26 10.46
N GLY A 298 13.51 -9.88 11.08
CA GLY A 298 13.35 -10.80 12.21
C GLY A 298 13.79 -10.22 13.55
N TYR A 299 14.36 -9.02 13.55
CA TYR A 299 14.81 -8.30 14.74
C TYR A 299 14.10 -6.95 14.82
N ALA A 300 13.91 -6.44 16.03
CA ALA A 300 13.31 -5.12 16.27
C ALA A 300 14.11 -4.35 17.31
N VAL A 301 13.99 -3.02 17.29
CA VAL A 301 14.56 -2.14 18.31
C VAL A 301 13.64 -2.09 19.53
N LYS A 302 14.22 -2.18 20.73
CA LYS A 302 13.49 -2.02 22.00
C LYS A 302 13.28 -0.55 22.31
N ALA A 303 12.06 -0.06 22.08
CA ALA A 303 11.69 1.34 22.25
C ALA A 303 12.02 1.89 23.66
N GLU A 304 11.84 1.07 24.69
CA GLU A 304 12.12 1.41 26.09
C GLU A 304 13.61 1.62 26.41
N THR A 305 14.50 1.18 25.50
CA THR A 305 15.96 1.34 25.64
C THR A 305 16.51 2.55 24.87
N LEU A 306 15.65 3.29 24.18
CA LEU A 306 16.06 4.47 23.42
C LEU A 306 16.63 5.55 24.37
N PRO A 307 17.73 6.22 23.99
CA PRO A 307 18.26 7.33 24.77
C PRO A 307 17.31 8.55 24.70
N PRO A 308 17.33 9.48 25.67
CA PRO A 308 16.33 10.55 25.77
C PRO A 308 16.19 11.48 24.55
N ASN A 309 17.28 11.63 23.79
CA ASN A 309 17.36 12.46 22.59
C ASN A 309 16.86 11.75 21.31
N VAL A 310 16.51 10.46 21.39
CA VAL A 310 15.98 9.67 20.28
C VAL A 310 14.56 9.22 20.63
N LYS A 311 13.62 9.42 19.72
CA LYS A 311 12.20 9.10 19.93
C LYS A 311 11.67 8.23 18.80
N GLU A 312 10.60 7.50 19.10
CA GLU A 312 9.86 6.74 18.11
C GLU A 312 9.26 7.66 17.04
N LEU A 313 9.51 7.31 15.78
CA LEU A 313 8.95 7.97 14.60
C LEU A 313 7.75 7.19 14.07
N PHE A 314 7.89 5.87 13.96
CA PHE A 314 6.84 4.97 13.50
C PHE A 314 6.66 3.81 14.48
N VAL A 315 5.43 3.37 14.63
CA VAL A 315 5.06 2.20 15.45
C VAL A 315 4.15 1.28 14.66
N ASN A 316 4.37 -0.03 14.75
CA ASN A 316 3.53 -1.03 14.11
C ASN A 316 2.13 -1.03 14.73
N ALA A 317 1.09 -0.84 13.93
CA ALA A 317 -0.27 -0.76 14.45
C ALA A 317 -0.86 -2.13 14.86
N ASN A 318 -0.24 -3.24 14.45
CA ASN A 318 -0.70 -4.59 14.80
C ASN A 318 -0.10 -5.09 16.12
N ASP A 319 1.19 -4.86 16.36
CA ASP A 319 1.91 -5.47 17.49
C ASP A 319 2.63 -4.46 18.40
N GLY A 320 2.64 -3.17 18.05
CA GLY A 320 3.28 -2.11 18.84
C GLY A 320 4.81 -2.10 18.78
N SER A 321 5.44 -2.91 17.92
CA SER A 321 6.89 -2.87 17.73
C SER A 321 7.37 -1.55 17.12
N ASN A 322 8.61 -1.18 17.41
CA ASN A 322 9.21 0.03 16.86
C ASN A 322 9.44 -0.12 15.36
N GLU A 323 8.99 0.86 14.58
CA GLU A 323 9.07 0.86 13.12
C GLU A 323 9.90 2.03 12.57
N GLY A 324 10.48 2.82 13.47
CA GLY A 324 11.32 3.95 13.11
C GLY A 324 11.62 4.83 14.31
N ILE A 325 12.73 5.57 14.21
CA ILE A 325 13.20 6.51 15.24
C ILE A 325 13.78 7.77 14.60
N TYR A 326 13.77 8.86 15.34
CA TYR A 326 14.39 10.12 14.94
C TYR A 326 15.11 10.78 16.12
N HIS A 327 16.15 11.55 15.80
CA HIS A 327 16.85 12.38 16.78
C HIS A 327 16.13 13.72 16.93
N THR A 328 15.92 14.16 18.17
CA THR A 328 15.12 15.35 18.50
C THR A 328 15.84 16.68 18.18
N GLU A 329 17.16 16.68 18.13
CA GLU A 329 17.98 17.90 17.89
C GLU A 329 18.85 17.85 16.63
N LEU A 330 18.96 16.68 15.97
CA LEU A 330 19.90 16.45 14.88
C LEU A 330 19.15 15.84 13.70
N PRO A 331 19.63 16.04 12.45
CA PRO A 331 18.95 15.60 11.24
C PRO A 331 19.15 14.09 10.99
N TYR A 332 18.83 13.26 11.98
CA TYR A 332 18.96 11.81 11.93
C TYR A 332 17.62 11.14 12.09
N PHE A 333 17.35 10.16 11.24
CA PHE A 333 16.18 9.31 11.38
C PHE A 333 16.42 7.96 10.72
N SER A 334 15.60 6.99 11.06
CA SER A 334 15.62 5.68 10.43
C SER A 334 14.26 5.01 10.52
N VAL A 335 13.99 4.09 9.60
CA VAL A 335 12.74 3.32 9.54
C VAL A 335 13.04 1.83 9.41
N GLN A 336 12.22 1.01 10.05
CA GLN A 336 12.40 -0.44 10.09
C GLN A 336 11.81 -1.13 8.84
N PHE A 337 10.79 -0.52 8.23
CA PHE A 337 10.22 -0.94 6.95
C PHE A 337 11.03 -0.44 5.75
N HIS A 338 10.64 -0.88 4.55
CA HIS A 338 11.31 -0.60 3.29
C HIS A 338 10.54 0.44 2.46
N PRO A 339 10.82 1.74 2.58
CA PRO A 339 10.16 2.77 1.77
C PRO A 339 10.51 2.72 0.28
N GLU A 340 11.57 2.00 -0.12
CA GLU A 340 11.80 1.66 -1.53
C GLU A 340 10.85 0.55 -2.03
N SER A 341 10.23 -0.20 -1.12
CA SER A 341 9.25 -1.24 -1.44
C SER A 341 9.80 -2.35 -2.33
N ASN A 342 9.44 -2.39 -3.61
CA ASN A 342 9.83 -3.37 -4.63
C ASN A 342 10.16 -4.79 -4.09
N PRO A 343 9.13 -5.60 -3.74
CA PRO A 343 7.71 -5.34 -3.94
C PRO A 343 7.03 -4.63 -2.76
N GLY A 344 5.82 -4.12 -2.98
CA GLY A 344 4.98 -3.50 -1.95
C GLY A 344 4.47 -2.10 -2.32
N PRO A 345 3.65 -1.50 -1.45
CA PRO A 345 3.07 -0.17 -1.66
C PRO A 345 4.14 0.92 -1.67
N ARG A 346 3.98 1.98 -2.47
CA ARG A 346 4.96 3.09 -2.57
C ARG A 346 4.65 4.27 -1.63
N ASP A 347 3.78 4.04 -0.65
CA ASP A 347 3.18 5.07 0.21
C ASP A 347 4.20 5.84 1.06
N THR A 348 5.39 5.28 1.29
CA THR A 348 6.44 5.85 2.13
C THR A 348 7.71 6.24 1.37
N GLU A 349 7.69 6.20 0.03
CA GLU A 349 8.86 6.57 -0.79
C GLU A 349 9.29 8.04 -0.58
N VAL A 350 8.36 8.89 -0.09
CA VAL A 350 8.61 10.29 0.29
C VAL A 350 9.70 10.43 1.37
N LEU A 351 10.03 9.38 2.11
CA LEU A 351 11.14 9.41 3.09
C LEU A 351 12.50 9.68 2.41
N PHE A 352 12.69 9.28 1.15
CA PHE A 352 13.88 9.67 0.39
C PHE A 352 13.90 11.17 0.08
N ASP A 353 12.74 11.76 -0.25
CA ASP A 353 12.60 13.21 -0.49
C ASP A 353 12.89 14.00 0.79
N ILE A 354 12.40 13.53 1.93
CA ILE A 354 12.63 14.13 3.26
C ILE A 354 14.13 14.11 3.59
N PHE A 355 14.81 12.99 3.36
CA PHE A 355 16.24 12.89 3.63
C PHE A 355 17.06 13.83 2.73
N ILE A 356 16.80 13.84 1.42
CA ILE A 356 17.52 14.72 0.47
C ILE A 356 17.24 16.19 0.73
N SER A 357 15.99 16.53 1.08
CA SER A 357 15.63 17.90 1.49
C SER A 357 16.38 18.31 2.75
N THR A 358 16.54 17.39 3.71
CA THR A 358 17.31 17.61 4.94
C THR A 358 18.80 17.84 4.63
N VAL A 359 19.39 17.04 3.73
CA VAL A 359 20.77 17.26 3.24
C VAL A 359 20.91 18.62 2.60
N THR A 360 19.99 18.99 1.71
CA THR A 360 20.01 20.28 0.99
C THR A 360 19.88 21.45 1.96
N ARG A 361 19.02 21.35 2.98
CA ARG A 361 18.89 22.34 4.06
C ARG A 361 20.18 22.50 4.86
N CYS A 362 20.84 21.39 5.21
CA CYS A 362 22.10 21.46 5.96
C CYS A 362 23.22 22.10 5.12
N LEU A 363 23.27 21.80 3.83
CA LEU A 363 24.23 22.40 2.89
C LEU A 363 24.00 23.90 2.68
N SER A 364 22.73 24.33 2.55
CA SER A 364 22.40 25.74 2.32
C SER A 364 22.63 26.62 3.54
N THR A 365 22.38 26.08 4.74
CA THR A 365 22.60 26.78 6.01
C THR A 365 24.04 26.67 6.52
N GLY A 366 24.82 25.71 6.01
CA GLY A 366 26.15 25.37 6.50
C GLY A 366 26.15 24.75 7.90
N LYS A 367 24.99 24.29 8.39
CA LYS A 367 24.81 23.76 9.75
C LYS A 367 24.05 22.44 9.75
N VAL A 368 24.53 21.51 10.57
CA VAL A 368 23.87 20.21 10.80
C VAL A 368 23.14 20.28 12.14
N GLU A 369 22.05 21.04 12.15
CA GLU A 369 21.22 21.29 13.34
C GLU A 369 19.74 21.14 13.05
N GLY A 370 18.98 20.83 14.10
CA GLY A 370 17.53 20.68 14.08
C GLY A 370 17.08 19.28 13.67
N PRO A 371 15.91 18.84 14.17
CA PRO A 371 15.32 17.56 13.79
C PRO A 371 14.98 17.53 12.30
N VAL A 372 14.71 16.33 11.80
CA VAL A 372 14.14 16.12 10.47
C VAL A 372 12.72 16.67 10.44
N GLU A 373 12.39 17.42 9.39
CA GLU A 373 11.07 18.00 9.19
C GLU A 373 10.18 17.05 8.38
N PHE A 374 9.09 16.59 8.97
CA PHE A 374 8.13 15.68 8.33
C PHE A 374 6.91 16.48 7.82
N PRO A 375 6.59 16.39 6.51
CA PRO A 375 5.44 17.08 5.95
C PRO A 375 4.13 16.77 6.67
N GLY A 376 3.35 17.81 6.98
CA GLY A 376 2.03 17.67 7.58
C GLY A 376 2.00 17.49 9.10
N ALA A 377 3.15 17.44 9.79
CA ALA A 377 3.22 17.29 11.24
C ALA A 377 2.50 18.43 12.00
N GLU A 378 2.73 19.69 11.61
CA GLU A 378 2.06 20.84 12.23
C GLU A 378 0.54 20.81 12.04
N ALA A 379 0.09 20.52 10.81
CA ALA A 379 -1.33 20.44 10.50
C ALA A 379 -2.00 19.28 11.26
N ALA A 380 -1.32 18.14 11.41
CA ALA A 380 -1.78 17.03 12.21
C ALA A 380 -1.89 17.38 13.70
N GLN A 381 -0.90 18.07 14.24
CA GLN A 381 -0.92 18.55 15.62
C GLN A 381 -2.11 19.50 15.86
N ALA A 382 -2.36 20.44 14.95
CA ALA A 382 -3.52 21.33 15.04
C ALA A 382 -4.85 20.56 15.02
N ARG A 383 -5.00 19.57 14.13
CA ARG A 383 -6.19 18.69 14.08
C ARG A 383 -6.38 17.90 15.37
N ARG A 384 -5.30 17.34 15.94
CA ARG A 384 -5.35 16.61 17.21
C ARG A 384 -5.81 17.51 18.35
N GLN A 385 -5.23 18.70 18.48
CA GLN A 385 -5.62 19.67 19.51
C GLN A 385 -7.09 20.08 19.39
N GLN A 386 -7.57 20.29 18.16
CA GLN A 386 -8.97 20.60 17.90
C GLN A 386 -9.90 19.44 18.30
N ARG A 387 -9.54 18.20 17.97
CA ARG A 387 -10.32 17.02 18.35
C ARG A 387 -10.36 16.83 19.88
N GLU A 388 -9.21 16.96 20.54
CA GLU A 388 -9.13 16.90 22.01
C GLU A 388 -9.93 18.02 22.69
N GLN A 389 -10.05 19.18 22.05
CA GLN A 389 -10.93 20.25 22.52
C GLN A 389 -12.40 19.81 22.41
N TRP A 390 -12.84 19.31 21.26
CA TRP A 390 -14.21 18.83 21.08
C TRP A 390 -14.59 17.70 22.03
N GLU A 391 -13.68 16.76 22.27
CA GLU A 391 -13.90 15.66 23.21
C GLU A 391 -14.01 16.16 24.65
N ARG A 392 -13.22 17.17 25.04
CA ARG A 392 -13.34 17.83 26.35
C ARG A 392 -14.66 18.59 26.50
N GLU A 393 -15.08 19.33 25.47
CA GLU A 393 -16.36 20.05 25.46
C GLU A 393 -17.54 19.07 25.58
N LEU A 394 -17.50 17.94 24.87
CA LEU A 394 -18.51 16.88 24.98
C LEU A 394 -18.52 16.22 26.35
N ALA A 395 -17.34 15.95 26.94
CA ALA A 395 -17.23 15.33 28.26
C ALA A 395 -17.70 16.24 29.40
N ALA A 396 -17.58 17.57 29.22
CA ALA A 396 -18.03 18.58 30.16
C ALA A 396 -19.55 18.84 30.14
N ASP A 397 -20.26 18.35 29.11
CA ASP A 397 -21.72 18.41 29.05
C ASP A 397 -22.33 17.32 29.95
N ASP A 398 -22.71 17.72 31.17
CA ASP A 398 -23.35 16.83 32.15
C ASP A 398 -24.84 16.57 31.85
N SER A 399 -25.43 17.27 30.88
CA SER A 399 -26.86 17.13 30.56
C SER A 399 -27.16 15.98 29.60
N ASP A 400 -26.23 15.66 28.71
CA ASP A 400 -26.30 14.56 27.76
C ASP A 400 -24.87 14.24 27.31
N LYS A 401 -24.42 12.98 27.40
CA LYS A 401 -23.09 12.52 26.93
C LYS A 401 -23.17 11.66 25.66
N SER A 402 -24.35 11.54 25.05
CA SER A 402 -24.58 10.73 23.85
C SER A 402 -24.10 11.41 22.55
N GLY A 403 -23.81 10.60 21.52
CA GLY A 403 -23.39 11.08 20.21
C GLY A 403 -21.88 11.30 20.04
N ARG A 404 -21.51 11.86 18.88
CA ARG A 404 -20.12 12.11 18.46
C ARG A 404 -19.97 13.49 17.83
N ILE A 405 -18.82 14.14 18.00
CA ILE A 405 -18.54 15.39 17.29
C ILE A 405 -17.95 15.06 15.91
N VAL A 406 -18.59 15.51 14.84
CA VAL A 406 -18.16 15.35 13.46
C VAL A 406 -18.16 16.72 12.79
N ASN A 407 -17.02 17.18 12.29
CA ASN A 407 -16.85 18.52 11.70
C ASN A 407 -17.37 19.65 12.60
N GLY A 408 -17.09 19.56 13.91
CA GLY A 408 -17.52 20.55 14.89
C GLY A 408 -19.00 20.53 15.26
N ARG A 409 -19.80 19.57 14.76
CA ARG A 409 -21.21 19.39 15.13
C ARG A 409 -21.44 18.10 15.87
N ARG A 410 -22.32 18.14 16.87
CA ARG A 410 -22.70 16.96 17.64
C ARG A 410 -23.76 16.15 16.92
N ILE A 411 -23.45 14.89 16.64
CA ILE A 411 -24.30 13.93 15.94
C ILE A 411 -24.83 12.91 16.95
N ARG A 412 -26.14 12.92 17.21
CA ARG A 412 -26.84 11.94 18.08
C ARG A 412 -27.89 11.15 17.32
N LYS A 413 -28.44 11.72 16.26
CA LYS A 413 -29.50 11.12 15.45
C LYS A 413 -29.12 11.18 13.97
N VAL A 414 -29.09 10.02 13.31
CA VAL A 414 -28.70 9.91 11.90
C VAL A 414 -29.81 9.28 11.06
N LEU A 415 -30.11 9.91 9.94
CA LEU A 415 -30.98 9.40 8.90
C LEU A 415 -30.15 8.62 7.86
N VAL A 416 -30.50 7.37 7.62
CA VAL A 416 -29.91 6.51 6.58
C VAL A 416 -30.94 6.34 5.47
N LEU A 417 -30.55 6.64 4.23
CA LEU A 417 -31.38 6.42 3.05
C LEU A 417 -31.13 5.01 2.50
N GLY A 418 -32.18 4.20 2.41
CA GLY A 418 -32.13 2.86 1.83
C GLY A 418 -32.14 2.86 0.30
N SER A 419 -32.03 1.66 -0.27
CA SER A 419 -31.91 1.40 -1.72
C SER A 419 -33.16 1.79 -2.54
N GLY A 420 -34.33 1.83 -1.90
CA GLY A 420 -35.61 2.03 -2.58
C GLY A 420 -36.24 0.70 -2.99
N GLY A 421 -36.89 0.67 -4.17
CA GLY A 421 -37.46 -0.56 -4.73
C GLY A 421 -36.42 -1.43 -5.44
N LEU A 422 -36.70 -2.73 -5.56
CA LEU A 422 -35.82 -3.68 -6.26
C LEU A 422 -35.70 -3.32 -7.75
N SER A 423 -34.56 -2.74 -8.14
CA SER A 423 -34.20 -2.49 -9.55
C SER A 423 -33.00 -3.35 -9.96
N ILE A 424 -32.92 -3.72 -11.23
CA ILE A 424 -31.80 -4.49 -11.77
C ILE A 424 -30.50 -3.70 -11.52
N GLY A 425 -29.55 -4.31 -10.81
CA GLY A 425 -28.27 -3.69 -10.46
C GLY A 425 -28.25 -2.86 -9.17
N GLN A 426 -29.35 -2.79 -8.39
CA GLN A 426 -29.45 -1.84 -7.26
C GLN A 426 -30.02 -2.37 -5.93
N ALA A 427 -30.17 -3.69 -5.74
CA ALA A 427 -30.95 -4.20 -4.61
C ALA A 427 -30.11 -4.70 -3.42
N GLY A 428 -29.68 -5.97 -3.47
CA GLY A 428 -29.25 -6.70 -2.25
C GLY A 428 -27.99 -6.18 -1.57
N GLU A 429 -27.04 -5.65 -2.33
CA GLU A 429 -25.77 -5.12 -1.80
C GLU A 429 -25.98 -3.89 -0.90
N PHE A 430 -26.91 -3.01 -1.26
CA PHE A 430 -27.18 -1.77 -0.52
C PHE A 430 -28.01 -2.00 0.73
N ASP A 431 -28.90 -2.99 0.69
CA ASP A 431 -29.62 -3.41 1.89
C ASP A 431 -28.64 -3.97 2.93
N TYR A 432 -27.63 -4.75 2.51
CA TYR A 432 -26.54 -5.21 3.38
C TYR A 432 -25.68 -4.04 3.88
N SER A 433 -25.23 -3.17 2.98
CA SER A 433 -24.32 -2.05 3.31
C SER A 433 -24.97 -1.07 4.28
N GLY A 434 -26.22 -0.64 4.03
CA GLY A 434 -26.92 0.22 4.98
C GLY A 434 -27.25 -0.47 6.31
N SER A 435 -27.37 -1.80 6.34
CA SER A 435 -27.48 -2.55 7.61
C SER A 435 -26.19 -2.49 8.42
N GLN A 436 -25.02 -2.57 7.77
CA GLN A 436 -23.72 -2.39 8.44
C GLN A 436 -23.54 -0.97 8.94
N ALA A 437 -23.96 0.04 8.16
CA ALA A 437 -23.93 1.45 8.59
C ALA A 437 -24.79 1.67 9.85
N ILE A 438 -26.01 1.12 9.89
CA ILE A 438 -26.89 1.17 11.07
C ILE A 438 -26.23 0.49 12.27
N LYS A 439 -25.60 -0.67 12.08
CA LYS A 439 -24.89 -1.38 13.15
C LYS A 439 -23.74 -0.54 13.71
N ALA A 440 -22.89 0.03 12.86
CA ALA A 440 -21.78 0.89 13.28
C ALA A 440 -22.26 2.12 14.05
N LEU A 441 -23.31 2.79 13.56
CA LEU A 441 -23.93 3.93 14.26
C LEU A 441 -24.44 3.54 15.66
N LYS A 442 -25.04 2.35 15.81
CA LYS A 442 -25.51 1.85 17.09
C LYS A 442 -24.38 1.52 18.06
N GLU A 443 -23.28 0.96 17.60
CA GLU A 443 -22.07 0.72 18.41
C GLU A 443 -21.50 2.04 18.95
N GLU A 444 -21.63 3.14 18.19
CA GLU A 444 -21.25 4.49 18.62
C GLU A 444 -22.32 5.19 19.49
N GLY A 445 -23.45 4.52 19.78
CA GLY A 445 -24.54 5.07 20.60
C GLY A 445 -25.38 6.14 19.89
N ILE A 446 -25.43 6.13 18.56
CA ILE A 446 -26.17 7.08 17.72
C ILE A 446 -27.55 6.49 17.38
N TYR A 447 -28.61 7.29 17.54
CA TYR A 447 -29.98 6.91 17.20
C TYR A 447 -30.15 6.87 15.67
N THR A 448 -30.69 5.77 15.16
CA THR A 448 -30.76 5.48 13.72
C THR A 448 -32.19 5.55 13.18
N ILE A 449 -32.38 6.33 12.11
CA ILE A 449 -33.61 6.40 11.34
C ILE A 449 -33.34 5.87 9.95
N LEU A 450 -34.17 4.96 9.45
CA LEU A 450 -34.09 4.41 8.11
C LEU A 450 -35.32 4.84 7.29
N ILE A 451 -35.12 5.25 6.04
CA ILE A 451 -36.18 5.30 5.03
C ILE A 451 -35.90 4.22 3.99
N ASN A 452 -36.76 3.20 3.92
CA ASN A 452 -36.72 2.19 2.87
C ASN A 452 -38.14 1.64 2.60
N PRO A 453 -38.68 1.74 1.37
CA PRO A 453 -40.00 1.22 1.04
C PRO A 453 -40.03 -0.32 0.90
N ASN A 454 -38.88 -0.98 0.72
CA ASN A 454 -38.79 -2.42 0.56
C ASN A 454 -39.04 -3.13 1.89
N ILE A 455 -40.24 -3.68 2.09
CA ILE A 455 -40.59 -4.45 3.30
C ILE A 455 -39.97 -5.85 3.34
N ALA A 456 -39.43 -6.35 2.23
CA ALA A 456 -38.97 -7.73 2.08
C ALA A 456 -37.46 -7.89 2.32
N THR A 457 -36.83 -6.95 3.02
CA THR A 457 -35.38 -6.95 3.27
C THR A 457 -35.02 -6.99 4.74
N ILE A 458 -33.88 -7.61 5.04
CA ILE A 458 -33.31 -7.66 6.39
C ILE A 458 -33.10 -6.24 6.94
N GLN A 459 -32.75 -5.27 6.08
CA GLN A 459 -32.51 -3.88 6.46
C GLN A 459 -33.69 -3.23 7.21
N THR A 460 -34.92 -3.69 6.95
CA THR A 460 -36.15 -3.15 7.59
C THR A 460 -36.68 -4.01 8.73
N SER A 461 -35.92 -5.03 9.14
CA SER A 461 -36.29 -5.92 10.24
C SER A 461 -36.41 -5.16 11.56
N LYS A 462 -37.37 -5.58 12.38
CA LYS A 462 -37.59 -4.97 13.70
C LYS A 462 -36.31 -5.04 14.55
N GLY A 463 -35.90 -3.89 15.07
CA GLY A 463 -34.73 -3.77 15.97
C GLY A 463 -33.41 -3.47 15.26
N LEU A 464 -33.34 -3.54 13.92
CA LEU A 464 -32.12 -3.17 13.20
C LEU A 464 -31.88 -1.66 13.28
N ALA A 465 -32.74 -0.84 12.67
CA ALA A 465 -32.80 0.60 12.96
C ALA A 465 -33.70 0.87 14.17
N ASP A 466 -33.50 2.01 14.84
CA ASP A 466 -34.36 2.42 15.96
C ASP A 466 -35.73 2.87 15.48
N LYS A 467 -35.78 3.48 14.28
CA LYS A 467 -37.03 3.82 13.59
C LYS A 467 -36.94 3.58 12.09
N CYS A 468 -37.91 2.86 11.54
CA CYS A 468 -38.04 2.64 10.09
C CYS A 468 -39.27 3.36 9.54
N TYR A 469 -39.07 4.07 8.42
CA TYR A 469 -40.11 4.66 7.60
C TYR A 469 -40.24 3.90 6.29
N PHE A 470 -41.37 3.21 6.11
CA PHE A 470 -41.74 2.54 4.86
C PHE A 470 -42.31 3.55 3.86
N LEU A 471 -41.48 4.51 3.46
CA LEU A 471 -41.82 5.58 2.53
C LEU A 471 -40.96 5.47 1.27
N PRO A 472 -41.45 5.93 0.09
CA PRO A 472 -40.61 6.10 -1.08
C PRO A 472 -39.40 7.00 -0.78
N VAL A 473 -38.22 6.63 -1.30
CA VAL A 473 -36.99 7.44 -1.19
C VAL A 473 -37.05 8.58 -2.22
N THR A 474 -37.88 9.59 -1.95
CA THR A 474 -38.08 10.77 -2.80
C THR A 474 -37.76 12.05 -2.02
N PRO A 475 -37.43 13.17 -2.70
CA PRO A 475 -37.08 14.42 -2.01
C PRO A 475 -38.15 14.87 -1.02
N ASP A 476 -39.43 14.78 -1.40
CA ASP A 476 -40.55 15.18 -0.55
C ASP A 476 -40.72 14.33 0.70
N CYS A 477 -40.57 13.01 0.58
CA CYS A 477 -40.63 12.10 1.72
C CYS A 477 -39.46 12.34 2.68
N VAL A 478 -38.24 12.45 2.13
CA VAL A 478 -37.03 12.70 2.92
C VAL A 478 -37.13 14.04 3.65
N ARG A 479 -37.57 15.11 2.97
CA ARG A 479 -37.80 16.43 3.60
C ARG A 479 -38.79 16.36 4.76
N LYS A 480 -39.93 15.66 4.58
CA LYS A 480 -40.93 15.48 5.65
C LYS A 480 -40.37 14.74 6.85
N VAL A 481 -39.57 13.69 6.62
CA VAL A 481 -38.92 12.95 7.71
C VAL A 481 -37.90 13.81 8.42
N ILE A 482 -37.06 14.57 7.70
CA ILE A 482 -36.08 15.48 8.32
C ILE A 482 -36.78 16.51 9.21
N LEU A 483 -37.85 17.16 8.72
CA LEU A 483 -38.61 18.15 9.50
C LEU A 483 -39.27 17.55 10.76
N HIS A 484 -39.73 16.30 10.68
CA HIS A 484 -40.38 15.62 11.81
C HIS A 484 -39.37 15.08 12.84
N GLU A 485 -38.32 14.40 12.37
CA GLU A 485 -37.36 13.71 13.23
C GLU A 485 -36.22 14.59 13.70
N ARG A 486 -35.90 15.65 12.96
CA ARG A 486 -34.75 16.55 13.20
C ARG A 486 -33.44 15.77 13.40
N PRO A 487 -33.02 14.93 12.43
CA PRO A 487 -31.72 14.26 12.51
C PRO A 487 -30.58 15.28 12.45
N ASP A 488 -29.51 15.04 13.21
CA ASP A 488 -28.29 15.86 13.17
C ASP A 488 -27.45 15.54 11.92
N GLY A 489 -27.52 14.28 11.44
CA GLY A 489 -26.76 13.81 10.27
C GLY A 489 -27.56 12.94 9.30
N ILE A 490 -27.08 12.83 8.06
CA ILE A 490 -27.66 11.99 7.01
C ILE A 490 -26.58 11.24 6.22
N TYR A 491 -26.83 9.97 5.92
CA TYR A 491 -26.06 9.19 4.96
C TYR A 491 -26.83 9.00 3.64
N CYS A 492 -26.20 9.41 2.54
CA CYS A 492 -26.73 9.26 1.18
C CYS A 492 -26.00 8.18 0.36
N THR A 493 -24.94 7.57 0.90
CA THR A 493 -24.02 6.69 0.16
C THR A 493 -24.39 5.20 0.21
N PHE A 494 -25.12 4.75 1.24
CA PHE A 494 -25.42 3.33 1.45
C PHE A 494 -26.69 2.81 0.75
N GLY A 495 -27.41 3.67 0.03
CA GLY A 495 -28.68 3.35 -0.65
C GLY A 495 -28.59 3.37 -2.17
N GLY A 496 -27.38 3.22 -2.73
CA GLY A 496 -27.15 3.23 -4.17
C GLY A 496 -27.56 4.53 -4.87
N GLN A 497 -27.74 4.48 -6.19
CA GLN A 497 -28.06 5.66 -7.01
C GLN A 497 -29.33 6.37 -6.53
N THR A 498 -30.33 5.63 -6.05
CA THR A 498 -31.56 6.22 -5.51
C THR A 498 -31.22 7.22 -4.41
N ALA A 499 -30.47 6.79 -3.39
CA ALA A 499 -30.08 7.65 -2.27
C ALA A 499 -29.12 8.78 -2.68
N LEU A 500 -28.14 8.49 -3.55
CA LEU A 500 -27.20 9.49 -4.06
C LEU A 500 -27.92 10.61 -4.80
N ASN A 501 -28.86 10.27 -5.68
CA ASN A 501 -29.67 11.24 -6.42
C ASN A 501 -30.52 12.12 -5.50
N ILE A 502 -30.98 11.60 -4.36
CA ILE A 502 -31.65 12.42 -3.35
C ILE A 502 -30.67 13.40 -2.70
N GLY A 503 -29.47 12.93 -2.35
CA GLY A 503 -28.40 13.78 -1.83
C GLY A 503 -28.09 14.96 -2.75
N VAL A 504 -27.97 14.71 -4.05
CA VAL A 504 -27.74 15.76 -5.07
C VAL A 504 -28.92 16.74 -5.17
N LYS A 505 -30.16 16.23 -5.20
CA LYS A 505 -31.36 17.08 -5.33
C LYS A 505 -31.63 17.98 -4.12
N LEU A 506 -31.26 17.52 -2.92
CA LEU A 506 -31.49 18.24 -1.65
C LEU A 506 -30.24 18.98 -1.13
N ARG A 507 -29.15 18.99 -1.90
CA ARG A 507 -27.85 19.55 -1.49
C ARG A 507 -27.96 20.92 -0.81
N ASP A 508 -28.63 21.85 -1.47
CA ASP A 508 -28.75 23.24 -1.03
C ASP A 508 -29.75 23.42 0.12
N GLU A 509 -30.60 22.42 0.37
CA GLU A 509 -31.62 22.45 1.43
C GLU A 509 -31.07 21.90 2.77
N PHE A 510 -30.05 21.04 2.77
CA PHE A 510 -29.60 20.34 3.99
C PHE A 510 -29.17 21.29 5.11
N ALA A 511 -28.49 22.39 4.76
CA ALA A 511 -28.05 23.40 5.74
C ALA A 511 -29.24 24.10 6.41
N GLU A 512 -30.25 24.51 5.61
CA GLU A 512 -31.48 25.13 6.11
C GLU A 512 -32.32 24.16 6.95
N LEU A 513 -32.29 22.88 6.59
CA LEU A 513 -32.94 21.79 7.33
C LEU A 513 -32.17 21.38 8.60
N GLY A 514 -30.98 21.93 8.83
CA GLY A 514 -30.17 21.68 10.02
C GLY A 514 -29.52 20.29 10.08
N VAL A 515 -29.36 19.61 8.93
CA VAL A 515 -28.79 18.25 8.86
C VAL A 515 -27.43 18.26 8.15
N GLN A 516 -26.46 17.53 8.69
CA GLN A 516 -25.12 17.39 8.11
C GLN A 516 -24.99 16.13 7.26
N VAL A 517 -24.46 16.24 6.04
CA VAL A 517 -24.08 15.08 5.23
C VAL A 517 -22.85 14.41 5.84
N LEU A 518 -22.96 13.12 6.14
CA LEU A 518 -21.89 12.32 6.72
C LEU A 518 -21.17 11.52 5.63
N GLY A 519 -19.85 11.34 5.76
CA GLY A 519 -19.01 10.65 4.78
C GLY A 519 -18.63 11.56 3.60
N THR A 520 -18.58 10.98 2.40
CA THR A 520 -18.25 11.70 1.16
C THR A 520 -19.24 12.83 0.91
N GLN A 521 -18.73 14.04 0.67
CA GLN A 521 -19.56 15.22 0.44
C GLN A 521 -20.27 15.16 -0.91
N ILE A 522 -21.43 15.81 -1.02
CA ILE A 522 -22.27 15.76 -2.23
C ILE A 522 -21.55 16.35 -3.44
N GLU A 523 -20.74 17.38 -3.24
CA GLU A 523 -19.90 17.99 -4.28
C GLU A 523 -18.93 16.97 -4.87
N THR A 524 -18.28 16.16 -4.02
CA THR A 524 -17.38 15.09 -4.47
C THR A 524 -18.13 14.01 -5.24
N ILE A 525 -19.32 13.61 -4.77
CA ILE A 525 -20.19 12.66 -5.48
C ILE A 525 -20.53 13.18 -6.88
N MET A 526 -20.91 14.47 -6.99
CA MET A 526 -21.20 15.09 -8.29
C MET A 526 -20.00 15.09 -9.22
N VAL A 527 -18.81 15.43 -8.71
CA VAL A 527 -17.56 15.39 -9.50
C VAL A 527 -17.29 14.00 -10.05
N THR A 528 -17.59 12.94 -9.30
CA THR A 528 -17.31 11.56 -9.72
C THR A 528 -18.39 10.95 -10.62
N GLU A 529 -19.64 11.38 -10.48
CA GLU A 529 -20.77 10.89 -11.28
C GLU A 529 -20.86 11.61 -12.64
N ASP A 530 -20.50 12.90 -12.68
CA ASP A 530 -20.38 13.65 -13.92
C ASP A 530 -19.03 13.33 -14.60
N ARG A 531 -19.10 12.85 -15.84
CA ARG A 531 -17.90 12.38 -16.55
C ARG A 531 -16.95 13.50 -16.96
N GLU A 532 -17.47 14.69 -17.24
CA GLU A 532 -16.65 15.84 -17.62
C GLU A 532 -15.93 16.41 -16.40
N LEU A 533 -16.64 16.53 -15.28
CA LEU A 533 -16.04 16.92 -14.00
C LEU A 533 -14.99 15.89 -13.54
N PHE A 534 -15.29 14.60 -13.68
CA PHE A 534 -14.36 13.54 -13.34
C PHE A 534 -13.10 13.60 -14.21
N ALA A 535 -13.25 13.72 -15.53
CA ALA A 535 -12.12 13.81 -16.45
C ALA A 535 -11.24 15.04 -16.15
N SER A 536 -11.87 16.17 -15.79
CA SER A 536 -11.18 17.39 -15.39
C SER A 536 -10.40 17.19 -14.08
N ALA A 537 -11.02 16.60 -13.05
CA ALA A 537 -10.37 16.30 -11.78
C ALA A 537 -9.19 15.33 -11.94
N MET A 538 -9.30 14.33 -12.82
CA MET A 538 -8.19 13.43 -13.15
C MET A 538 -7.06 14.16 -13.88
N ALA A 539 -7.39 15.09 -14.78
CA ALA A 539 -6.40 15.89 -15.49
C ALA A 539 -5.62 16.84 -14.57
N GLU A 540 -6.25 17.39 -13.52
CA GLU A 540 -5.60 18.25 -12.51
C GLU A 540 -4.43 17.57 -11.80
N ILE A 541 -4.50 16.25 -11.62
CA ILE A 541 -3.44 15.44 -11.00
C ILE A 541 -2.54 14.75 -12.04
N GLY A 542 -2.69 15.08 -13.32
CA GLY A 542 -1.90 14.49 -14.42
C GLY A 542 -2.28 13.06 -14.79
N GLU A 543 -3.42 12.56 -14.30
CA GLU A 543 -3.91 11.23 -14.62
C GLU A 543 -4.63 11.18 -15.98
N LYS A 544 -4.63 9.99 -16.59
CA LYS A 544 -5.12 9.80 -17.96
C LYS A 544 -6.49 9.14 -17.97
N CYS A 545 -7.46 9.82 -18.60
CA CYS A 545 -8.74 9.22 -18.96
C CYS A 545 -8.77 8.80 -20.43
N ALA A 546 -9.64 7.84 -20.77
CA ALA A 546 -9.94 7.55 -22.16
C ALA A 546 -10.55 8.79 -22.83
N LYS A 547 -10.15 9.06 -24.08
CA LYS A 547 -10.76 10.14 -24.85
C LYS A 547 -12.26 9.86 -24.98
N SER A 548 -13.06 10.81 -24.53
CA SER A 548 -14.52 10.71 -24.55
C SER A 548 -15.17 12.07 -24.72
N HIS A 549 -16.36 12.08 -25.31
CA HIS A 549 -17.20 13.26 -25.46
C HIS A 549 -18.63 12.93 -25.07
N ALA A 550 -19.26 13.83 -24.31
CA ALA A 550 -20.70 13.79 -24.11
C ALA A 550 -21.40 14.32 -25.37
N ALA A 551 -22.49 13.67 -25.75
CA ALA A 551 -23.33 14.06 -26.86
C ALA A 551 -24.81 14.00 -26.45
N ASN A 552 -25.55 15.03 -26.81
CA ASN A 552 -26.97 15.20 -26.55
C ASN A 552 -27.82 14.98 -27.81
N SER A 553 -27.18 14.80 -28.97
CA SER A 553 -27.83 14.41 -30.22
C SER A 553 -27.01 13.36 -30.98
N ILE A 554 -27.62 12.76 -32.01
CA ILE A 554 -26.93 11.80 -32.88
C ILE A 554 -25.83 12.51 -33.68
N GLU A 555 -26.10 13.73 -34.14
CA GLU A 555 -25.15 14.55 -34.91
C GLU A 555 -23.92 14.88 -34.06
N GLU A 556 -24.11 15.29 -32.81
CA GLU A 556 -23.02 15.51 -31.86
C GLU A 556 -22.22 14.22 -31.62
N ALA A 557 -22.90 13.08 -31.50
CA ALA A 557 -22.25 11.79 -31.31
C ALA A 557 -21.38 11.39 -32.52
N VAL A 558 -21.83 11.68 -33.75
CA VAL A 558 -21.06 11.45 -34.99
C VAL A 558 -19.85 12.38 -35.07
N VAL A 559 -20.00 13.66 -34.70
CA VAL A 559 -18.86 14.60 -34.63
C VAL A 559 -17.82 14.11 -33.63
N ALA A 560 -18.25 13.72 -32.44
CA ALA A 560 -17.37 13.14 -31.41
C ALA A 560 -16.67 11.86 -31.91
N ALA A 561 -17.41 10.98 -32.59
CA ALA A 561 -16.86 9.74 -33.13
C ALA A 561 -15.75 9.98 -34.17
N ASN A 562 -15.92 11.01 -35.01
CA ASN A 562 -14.92 11.38 -36.02
C ASN A 562 -13.65 12.00 -35.41
N ASP A 563 -13.77 12.70 -34.27
CA ASP A 563 -12.61 13.22 -33.54
C ASP A 563 -11.84 12.11 -32.80
N ILE A 564 -12.56 11.20 -32.12
CA ILE A 564 -11.94 10.12 -31.33
C ILE A 564 -11.37 9.02 -32.24
N GLY A 565 -12.11 8.64 -33.28
CA GLY A 565 -11.82 7.51 -34.17
C GLY A 565 -12.35 6.16 -33.65
N TYR A 566 -12.82 5.32 -34.59
CA TYR A 566 -13.32 3.97 -34.31
C TYR A 566 -12.20 2.95 -34.01
N PRO A 567 -12.48 1.88 -33.23
CA PRO A 567 -13.76 1.53 -32.61
C PRO A 567 -14.06 2.31 -31.32
N LEU A 568 -15.35 2.46 -31.01
CA LEU A 568 -15.89 3.25 -29.90
C LEU A 568 -16.74 2.38 -28.96
N ILE A 569 -16.94 2.87 -27.74
CA ILE A 569 -17.97 2.42 -26.81
C ILE A 569 -18.93 3.57 -26.54
N ILE A 570 -20.22 3.28 -26.63
CA ILE A 570 -21.32 4.21 -26.35
C ILE A 570 -21.91 3.83 -25.02
N ARG A 571 -22.09 4.81 -24.13
CA ARG A 571 -22.68 4.61 -22.81
C ARG A 571 -23.78 5.63 -22.55
N ALA A 572 -24.91 5.20 -22.01
CA ALA A 572 -25.95 6.13 -21.56
C ALA A 572 -25.52 6.79 -20.24
N ALA A 573 -25.70 8.11 -20.11
CA ALA A 573 -25.47 8.81 -18.85
C ALA A 573 -26.52 8.42 -17.77
N TYR A 574 -26.16 8.55 -16.49
CA TYR A 574 -27.03 8.27 -15.33
C TYR A 574 -27.68 6.88 -15.29
N ALA A 575 -27.10 5.90 -16.00
CA ALA A 575 -27.58 4.52 -16.06
C ALA A 575 -26.57 3.55 -15.43
N LEU A 576 -27.06 2.55 -14.70
CA LEU A 576 -26.25 1.49 -14.11
C LEU A 576 -26.34 0.19 -14.92
N GLY A 577 -25.32 -0.66 -14.77
CA GLY A 577 -25.30 -2.00 -15.36
C GLY A 577 -25.16 -2.05 -16.88
N GLY A 578 -24.74 -0.95 -17.52
CA GLY A 578 -24.53 -0.91 -18.98
C GLY A 578 -25.81 -0.83 -19.81
N LEU A 579 -26.95 -0.48 -19.20
CA LEU A 579 -28.21 -0.30 -19.91
C LEU A 579 -28.05 0.73 -21.04
N GLY A 580 -28.37 0.35 -22.28
CA GLY A 580 -28.22 1.21 -23.46
C GLY A 580 -26.78 1.41 -23.93
N SER A 581 -25.80 0.67 -23.38
CA SER A 581 -24.39 0.77 -23.78
C SER A 581 -24.02 -0.30 -24.82
N GLY A 582 -23.01 -0.02 -25.66
CA GLY A 582 -22.55 -0.96 -26.69
C GLY A 582 -21.29 -0.50 -27.42
N PHE A 583 -20.70 -1.39 -28.21
CA PHE A 583 -19.52 -1.08 -29.03
C PHE A 583 -19.93 -0.75 -30.46
N ALA A 584 -19.32 0.28 -31.04
CA ALA A 584 -19.49 0.67 -32.44
C ALA A 584 -18.15 0.62 -33.16
N SER A 585 -18.07 -0.12 -34.25
CA SER A 585 -16.88 -0.22 -35.11
C SER A 585 -16.92 0.74 -36.30
N ASN A 586 -18.09 1.36 -36.55
CA ASN A 586 -18.36 2.28 -37.64
C ASN A 586 -19.56 3.18 -37.29
N GLU A 587 -19.85 4.15 -38.16
CA GLU A 587 -20.91 5.14 -37.96
C GLU A 587 -22.33 4.54 -37.97
N GLU A 588 -22.57 3.52 -38.79
CA GLU A 588 -23.88 2.85 -38.84
C GLU A 588 -24.23 2.20 -37.48
N GLU A 589 -23.27 1.49 -36.90
CA GLU A 589 -23.38 0.90 -35.56
C GLU A 589 -23.55 1.96 -34.47
N LEU A 590 -22.80 3.07 -34.55
CA LEU A 590 -22.92 4.21 -33.63
C LEU A 590 -24.33 4.79 -33.63
N VAL A 591 -24.87 5.11 -34.80
CA VAL A 591 -26.20 5.72 -34.94
C VAL A 591 -27.28 4.77 -34.43
N ALA A 592 -27.16 3.47 -34.71
CA ALA A 592 -28.08 2.45 -34.21
C ALA A 592 -28.06 2.36 -32.68
N LEU A 593 -26.89 2.46 -32.05
CA LEU A 593 -26.75 2.46 -30.59
C LEU A 593 -27.30 3.75 -29.96
N CYS A 594 -26.96 4.92 -30.51
CA CYS A 594 -27.43 6.21 -30.00
C CYS A 594 -28.96 6.31 -30.00
N ARG A 595 -29.63 5.83 -31.05
CA ARG A 595 -31.11 5.80 -31.08
C ARG A 595 -31.73 5.01 -29.93
N LYS A 596 -31.09 3.90 -29.52
CA LYS A 596 -31.54 3.11 -28.37
C LYS A 596 -31.22 3.80 -27.05
N ALA A 597 -30.01 4.36 -26.94
CA ALA A 597 -29.55 5.01 -25.73
C ALA A 597 -30.32 6.30 -25.40
N PHE A 598 -30.64 7.12 -26.42
CA PHE A 598 -31.43 8.35 -26.24
C PHE A 598 -32.88 8.11 -25.83
N ALA A 599 -33.41 6.90 -26.04
CA ALA A 599 -34.72 6.53 -25.51
C ALA A 599 -34.72 6.35 -23.98
N ALA A 600 -33.54 6.10 -23.38
CA ALA A 600 -33.37 5.86 -21.96
C ALA A 600 -32.68 7.02 -21.21
N SER A 601 -31.84 7.81 -21.89
CA SER A 601 -31.09 8.92 -21.29
C SER A 601 -31.02 10.13 -22.24
N PRO A 602 -31.12 11.37 -21.75
CA PRO A 602 -30.98 12.58 -22.56
C PRO A 602 -29.55 12.83 -23.06
N GLN A 603 -28.58 12.04 -22.61
CA GLN A 603 -27.17 12.19 -22.96
C GLN A 603 -26.50 10.81 -23.12
N VAL A 604 -25.65 10.70 -24.12
CA VAL A 604 -24.75 9.55 -24.34
C VAL A 604 -23.30 9.99 -24.28
N LEU A 605 -22.43 9.07 -23.91
CA LEU A 605 -20.99 9.25 -23.98
C LEU A 605 -20.44 8.44 -25.15
N VAL A 606 -19.69 9.09 -26.01
CA VAL A 606 -18.89 8.47 -27.07
C VAL A 606 -17.45 8.40 -26.58
N GLU A 607 -16.91 7.20 -26.39
CA GLU A 607 -15.58 6.98 -25.80
C GLU A 607 -14.75 6.01 -26.64
N ARG A 608 -13.42 6.19 -26.66
CA ARG A 608 -12.51 5.26 -27.33
C ARG A 608 -12.66 3.84 -26.77
N SER A 609 -12.83 2.84 -27.65
CA SER A 609 -12.90 1.45 -27.21
C SER A 609 -11.56 0.96 -26.68
N MET A 610 -11.58 0.43 -25.46
CA MET A 610 -10.44 -0.22 -24.80
C MET A 610 -10.58 -1.75 -24.80
N LYS A 611 -11.36 -2.29 -25.75
CA LYS A 611 -11.60 -3.74 -25.87
C LYS A 611 -10.26 -4.49 -25.98
N GLY A 612 -10.09 -5.53 -25.15
CA GLY A 612 -8.87 -6.33 -25.07
C GLY A 612 -7.89 -5.87 -23.98
N TRP A 613 -8.15 -4.75 -23.31
CA TRP A 613 -7.39 -4.34 -22.13
C TRP A 613 -7.81 -5.16 -20.90
N LYS A 614 -6.90 -5.27 -19.93
CA LYS A 614 -7.22 -5.82 -18.61
C LYS A 614 -8.05 -4.80 -17.85
N GLU A 615 -9.18 -5.22 -17.27
CA GLU A 615 -9.97 -4.41 -16.36
C GLU A 615 -9.53 -4.73 -14.92
N ILE A 616 -9.08 -3.71 -14.19
CA ILE A 616 -8.58 -3.84 -12.82
C ILE A 616 -9.33 -2.84 -11.97
N GLU A 617 -9.95 -3.33 -10.90
CA GLU A 617 -10.76 -2.57 -9.97
C GLU A 617 -10.14 -2.65 -8.57
N TYR A 618 -10.23 -1.54 -7.84
CA TYR A 618 -9.72 -1.40 -6.49
C TYR A 618 -10.81 -0.92 -5.56
N GLU A 619 -10.95 -1.56 -4.41
CA GLU A 619 -11.75 -1.04 -3.30
C GLU A 619 -10.83 -0.24 -2.39
N VAL A 620 -11.10 1.07 -2.28
CA VAL A 620 -10.26 2.02 -1.55
C VAL A 620 -11.05 2.59 -0.38
N VAL A 621 -10.45 2.58 0.81
CA VAL A 621 -11.00 3.24 1.99
C VAL A 621 -10.10 4.41 2.35
N ARG A 622 -10.71 5.58 2.53
CA ARG A 622 -10.05 6.77 3.02
C ARG A 622 -10.79 7.33 4.23
N ASP A 623 -10.07 7.55 5.33
CA ASP A 623 -10.64 8.14 6.53
C ASP A 623 -10.45 9.68 6.58
N SER A 624 -11.01 10.31 7.61
CA SER A 624 -10.91 11.75 7.83
C SER A 624 -9.50 12.22 8.24
N CYS A 625 -8.61 11.29 8.60
CA CYS A 625 -7.22 11.56 8.95
C CYS A 625 -6.29 11.45 7.73
N ASP A 626 -6.84 11.26 6.53
CA ASP A 626 -6.11 11.05 5.29
C ASP A 626 -5.27 9.76 5.28
N ASN A 627 -5.70 8.76 6.05
CA ASN A 627 -5.25 7.38 5.86
C ASN A 627 -6.02 6.80 4.69
N CYS A 628 -5.30 6.27 3.70
CA CYS A 628 -5.88 5.73 2.48
C CYS A 628 -5.31 4.34 2.22
N ILE A 629 -6.17 3.33 2.11
CA ILE A 629 -5.75 1.94 1.91
C ILE A 629 -6.56 1.27 0.82
N THR A 630 -5.93 0.36 0.10
CA THR A 630 -6.59 -0.55 -0.83
C THR A 630 -6.92 -1.85 -0.09
N LEU A 631 -8.21 -2.20 0.00
CA LEU A 631 -8.67 -3.42 0.67
C LEU A 631 -8.61 -4.65 -0.23
N THR A 632 -9.11 -4.51 -1.45
CA THR A 632 -9.19 -5.61 -2.42
C THR A 632 -8.91 -5.13 -3.83
N LEU A 633 -8.33 -6.02 -4.61
CA LEU A 633 -8.16 -5.88 -6.06
C LEU A 633 -8.99 -6.96 -6.75
N TRP A 634 -9.74 -6.56 -7.77
CA TRP A 634 -10.39 -7.46 -8.72
C TRP A 634 -9.80 -7.26 -10.12
N ALA A 635 -9.62 -8.34 -10.86
CA ALA A 635 -9.19 -8.30 -12.24
C ALA A 635 -10.14 -9.13 -13.11
N SER A 636 -10.65 -8.51 -14.18
CA SER A 636 -11.51 -9.12 -15.19
C SER A 636 -10.82 -9.08 -16.55
N THR A 637 -10.96 -10.15 -17.33
CA THR A 637 -10.54 -10.20 -18.75
C THR A 637 -11.65 -9.78 -19.70
N LEU A 638 -12.85 -9.52 -19.20
CA LEU A 638 -13.98 -9.00 -19.96
C LEU A 638 -14.15 -7.54 -19.57
N VAL A 639 -13.88 -6.61 -20.50
CA VAL A 639 -14.32 -5.22 -20.36
C VAL A 639 -15.84 -5.25 -20.24
N THR A 640 -16.34 -5.09 -19.02
CA THR A 640 -17.77 -5.11 -18.77
C THR A 640 -18.40 -3.77 -19.18
N LEU A 641 -19.65 -3.82 -19.67
CA LEU A 641 -20.42 -2.61 -19.98
C LEU A 641 -20.80 -1.82 -18.71
N SER A 642 -20.52 -2.36 -17.52
CA SER A 642 -20.85 -1.76 -16.24
C SER A 642 -19.77 -0.78 -15.78
N SER A 643 -20.15 0.50 -15.67
CA SER A 643 -19.39 1.49 -14.92
C SER A 643 -19.79 1.42 -13.45
N TRP A 644 -19.07 0.64 -12.65
CA TRP A 644 -19.14 0.70 -11.19
C TRP A 644 -18.14 1.77 -10.75
N ARG A 645 -18.59 3.00 -10.50
CA ARG A 645 -17.64 4.10 -10.20
C ARG A 645 -17.73 4.67 -8.78
N LEU A 646 -18.75 4.34 -7.98
CA LEU A 646 -18.81 4.88 -6.61
C LEU A 646 -19.61 4.06 -5.58
N VAL A 647 -19.93 2.80 -5.86
CA VAL A 647 -21.01 2.10 -5.16
C VAL A 647 -20.57 1.36 -3.89
N ARG A 648 -19.28 1.32 -3.58
CA ARG A 648 -18.75 0.56 -2.45
C ARG A 648 -17.94 1.43 -1.50
N LEU A 649 -18.65 2.17 -0.64
CA LEU A 649 -18.14 2.59 0.66
C LEU A 649 -19.26 2.49 1.69
#